data_AF-F7K4U6-F1
#
_entry.id   AF-F7K4U6-F1
#
_cell.length_a   1.000
_cell.length_b   1.000
_cell.length_c   1.000
_cell.angle_alpha   90.00
_cell.angle_beta   90.00
_cell.angle_gamma   90.00
#
_symmetry.space_group_name_H-M   'P 1'
#
loop_
_entity.id
_entity.type
_entity.pdbx_description
1 polymer ?
#
loop_
_entity_poly.entity_id
_entity_poly.type
_entity_poly.pdbx_seq_one_letter_code
_entity_poly.pdbx_strand_id
1 'polypeptide(L)'
;MRITWEQVTDSSIGISWEPVQKADCYRVYWADSAGSTVRYRLMAETKACRYTLEKATHVPHYLRVAAVRNGEETECSDTLRTPVKKVFREQLERLNRGLVAVKTGNGIFLSWRLFLEEVSGYSDTGMTGTDFAVYRNGERIGTVMESTNYLDARGTEKDRYAVAPIKGGREGEPCGEVKVWEKEYLDIPLHKPEGGVTPAGEAYEYHANDMSIGDVDGDGEYEYIVKWDPSNSHDVSIKGYTGKCYLDCMKLDGTLLWRLDMGVNIRAGAHYTQFMVYDFNGDGKAEMAVKTAPGTKMIRYGADGTAKEERYITLLPEDIAAGVGHEDNYVCSAEDYRRHMAEVFMHWQDCPQVKSGQWPKTLEECWEMEGIAPPESCSYPLKEQDALDLADYFIQVYAPARSEKNQLDKFEGFIYEGPEYLTMFAGDGRELQTVRFPVGREDDGLFWGDYALPRIEPCNRVDRFLSGVAYLDGERPYLIMARGYYTRTTVTAYDFFDNCFREKFRVDSGYVPMDNPFRAEGIHEVEGTDPVYAALAGQGNHSLAAADVDGDGCMEIIYGAAVIDHDGSLLYSSYDYRPDGVRAKLGHGDAMHVAKIDPDRPGYQIFNVFEGGEAVPYGFALRDAQTGEVLFGEYAAEDLGRCMIGKIDPGTRGLQVWVNEVFDCRGRKLEVPVPGTNQSIRWAGDMSTQIIDGAQYIGTVQTGVINDNTHGTMLVPEDTMTNNGTKGNPCLVADIFGDFREELLLRKKDDSAIRIYTNTELTGHKLFTLMHDSMYRCGVAWQNNCYNQPCYTKFYYGNDCDFRDVLPWLAAEDGEV
;
A
#
# COMPACT_ATOMS: atom_id res chain seq x y z
N MET A 1 28.67 -21.53 -29.32
CA MET A 1 28.21 -20.28 -29.98
C MET A 1 28.61 -19.14 -29.07
N ARG A 2 29.37 -18.16 -29.57
CA ARG A 2 29.77 -17.00 -28.77
C ARG A 2 28.72 -15.90 -28.89
N ILE A 3 28.30 -15.35 -27.74
CA ILE A 3 27.42 -14.20 -27.61
C ILE A 3 28.22 -12.99 -27.13
N THR A 4 27.90 -11.80 -27.63
CA THR A 4 28.52 -10.54 -27.23
C THR A 4 27.49 -9.41 -27.18
N TRP A 5 27.65 -8.46 -26.27
CA TRP A 5 26.90 -7.20 -26.33
C TRP A 5 27.57 -6.25 -27.33
N GLU A 6 26.77 -5.42 -28.00
CA GLU A 6 27.21 -4.44 -29.01
C GLU A 6 27.02 -3.01 -28.50
N GLN A 7 25.77 -2.64 -28.22
CA GLN A 7 25.39 -1.30 -27.77
C GLN A 7 24.66 -1.40 -26.44
N VAL A 8 25.07 -0.59 -25.47
CA VAL A 8 24.40 -0.45 -24.19
C VAL A 8 23.92 1.00 -24.08
N THR A 9 22.60 1.20 -24.01
CA THR A 9 21.98 2.50 -23.70
C THR A 9 21.49 2.49 -22.25
N ASP A 10 20.88 3.58 -21.81
CA ASP A 10 20.35 3.65 -20.44
C ASP A 10 19.10 2.75 -20.29
N SER A 11 18.41 2.48 -21.39
CA SER A 11 17.13 1.76 -21.46
C SER A 11 17.17 0.46 -22.29
N SER A 12 18.32 0.08 -22.87
CA SER A 12 18.39 -1.09 -23.74
C SER A 12 19.79 -1.69 -23.88
N ILE A 13 19.86 -2.97 -24.22
CA ILE A 13 21.09 -3.70 -24.54
C ILE A 13 20.92 -4.44 -25.87
N GLY A 14 21.72 -4.05 -26.87
CA GLY A 14 21.89 -4.80 -28.10
C GLY A 14 22.90 -5.94 -27.93
N ILE A 15 22.53 -7.15 -28.32
CA ILE A 15 23.40 -8.33 -28.36
C ILE A 15 23.46 -8.93 -29.76
N SER A 16 24.56 -9.63 -30.05
CA SER A 16 24.75 -10.44 -31.25
C SER A 16 25.51 -11.72 -30.97
N TRP A 17 25.42 -12.66 -31.90
CA TRP A 17 26.07 -13.97 -31.78
C TRP A 17 26.49 -14.52 -33.14
N GLU A 18 27.42 -15.47 -33.10
CA GLU A 18 27.87 -16.17 -34.31
C GLU A 18 26.77 -17.12 -34.84
N PRO A 19 26.51 -17.15 -36.16
CA PRO A 19 25.50 -18.03 -36.73
C PRO A 19 25.89 -19.51 -36.60
N VAL A 20 24.96 -20.35 -36.18
CA VAL A 20 25.12 -21.81 -36.10
C VAL A 20 24.66 -22.46 -37.41
N GLN A 21 25.46 -23.38 -37.94
CA GLN A 21 25.19 -24.01 -39.23
C GLN A 21 23.90 -24.84 -39.17
N LYS A 22 22.97 -24.60 -40.11
CA LYS A 22 21.66 -25.28 -40.22
C LYS A 22 20.69 -24.99 -39.06
N ALA A 23 20.90 -23.92 -38.30
CA ALA A 23 19.87 -23.40 -37.39
C ALA A 23 18.71 -22.80 -38.21
N ASP A 24 17.48 -23.12 -37.81
CA ASP A 24 16.26 -22.57 -38.42
C ASP A 24 15.92 -21.19 -37.84
N CYS A 25 16.18 -21.01 -36.54
CA CYS A 25 16.04 -19.80 -35.75
C CYS A 25 16.88 -19.90 -34.45
N TYR A 26 16.78 -18.88 -33.61
CA TYR A 26 17.43 -18.78 -32.31
C TYR A 26 16.42 -18.35 -31.25
N ARG A 27 16.52 -18.89 -30.05
CA ARG A 27 15.78 -18.45 -28.87
C ARG A 27 16.69 -17.64 -27.96
N VAL A 28 16.23 -16.46 -27.56
CA VAL A 28 16.95 -15.54 -26.68
C VAL A 28 16.33 -15.59 -25.29
N TYR A 29 17.17 -15.78 -24.28
CA TYR A 29 16.80 -16.01 -22.90
C TYR A 29 17.40 -14.94 -22.00
N TRP A 30 16.65 -14.47 -21.00
CA TRP A 30 17.03 -13.38 -20.09
C TRP A 30 16.75 -13.71 -18.62
N ALA A 31 17.63 -13.23 -17.73
CA ALA A 31 17.42 -13.17 -16.28
C ALA A 31 18.01 -11.87 -15.68
N ASP A 32 17.50 -11.47 -14.52
CA ASP A 32 17.93 -10.30 -13.73
C ASP A 32 18.90 -10.68 -12.58
N SER A 33 19.16 -11.97 -12.36
CA SER A 33 20.09 -12.48 -11.36
C SER A 33 20.98 -13.60 -11.92
N ALA A 34 22.08 -13.87 -11.21
CA ALA A 34 23.00 -14.97 -11.52
C ALA A 34 22.66 -16.21 -10.72
N GLY A 35 23.06 -17.39 -11.22
CA GLY A 35 22.98 -18.63 -10.44
C GLY A 35 22.67 -19.85 -11.28
N SER A 36 22.99 -21.03 -10.75
CA SER A 36 22.69 -22.31 -11.41
C SER A 36 21.22 -22.71 -11.28
N THR A 37 20.49 -22.16 -10.31
CA THR A 37 19.07 -22.42 -10.08
C THR A 37 18.16 -21.42 -10.79
N VAL A 38 18.68 -20.24 -11.13
CA VAL A 38 17.95 -19.17 -11.80
C VAL A 38 17.46 -19.62 -13.17
N ARG A 39 16.15 -19.47 -13.38
CA ARG A 39 15.50 -19.72 -14.68
C ARG A 39 15.59 -18.48 -15.54
N TYR A 40 15.64 -18.70 -16.85
CA TYR A 40 15.67 -17.61 -17.81
C TYR A 40 14.31 -17.52 -18.50
N ARG A 41 13.82 -16.29 -18.65
CA ARG A 41 12.62 -15.98 -19.44
C ARG A 41 12.98 -16.01 -20.93
N LEU A 42 12.17 -16.68 -21.74
CA LEU A 42 12.26 -16.59 -23.19
C LEU A 42 11.80 -15.21 -23.64
N MET A 43 12.68 -14.44 -24.26
CA MET A 43 12.41 -13.07 -24.71
C MET A 43 12.00 -13.02 -26.17
N ALA A 44 12.59 -13.87 -27.02
CA ALA A 44 12.30 -13.87 -28.45
C ALA A 44 12.70 -15.19 -29.12
N GLU A 45 12.00 -15.53 -30.20
CA GLU A 45 12.49 -16.46 -31.22
C GLU A 45 12.74 -15.68 -32.53
N THR A 46 13.97 -15.72 -33.04
CA THR A 46 14.41 -14.86 -34.16
C THR A 46 15.30 -15.60 -35.15
N LYS A 47 15.26 -15.21 -36.43
CA LYS A 47 16.20 -15.67 -37.46
C LYS A 47 17.44 -14.79 -37.56
N ALA A 48 17.38 -13.58 -37.02
CA ALA A 48 18.52 -12.69 -36.98
C ALA A 48 19.51 -13.16 -35.92
N CYS A 49 20.81 -12.94 -36.13
CA CYS A 49 21.83 -13.22 -35.13
C CYS A 49 22.10 -12.00 -34.23
N ARG A 50 21.02 -11.27 -33.90
CA ARG A 50 21.02 -10.08 -33.06
C ARG A 50 19.66 -9.90 -32.38
N TYR A 51 19.66 -9.26 -31.23
CA TYR A 51 18.46 -8.92 -30.46
C TYR A 51 18.73 -7.68 -29.59
N THR A 52 17.69 -6.87 -29.33
CA THR A 52 17.76 -5.76 -28.38
C THR A 52 16.84 -6.07 -27.21
N LEU A 53 17.41 -6.11 -26.01
CA LEU A 53 16.65 -6.18 -24.76
C LEU A 53 16.26 -4.75 -24.36
N GLU A 54 14.97 -4.46 -24.31
CA GLU A 54 14.42 -3.17 -23.84
C GLU A 54 14.17 -3.26 -22.33
N LYS A 55 15.23 -3.04 -21.54
CA LYS A 55 15.21 -2.97 -20.07
C LYS A 55 16.28 -1.99 -19.62
N ALA A 56 16.05 -1.30 -18.52
CA ALA A 56 17.03 -0.34 -18.02
C ALA A 56 18.31 -1.04 -17.57
N THR A 57 19.43 -0.37 -17.80
CA THR A 57 20.77 -0.94 -17.58
C THR A 57 21.31 -0.60 -16.21
N HIS A 58 20.41 -0.52 -15.22
CA HIS A 58 20.71 -0.20 -13.83
C HIS A 58 21.08 -1.43 -12.99
N VAL A 59 20.74 -2.62 -13.49
CA VAL A 59 21.23 -3.90 -13.01
C VAL A 59 21.97 -4.64 -14.12
N PRO A 60 22.93 -5.54 -13.79
CA PRO A 60 23.47 -6.45 -14.78
C PRO A 60 22.37 -7.41 -15.25
N HIS A 61 22.28 -7.62 -16.57
CA HIS A 61 21.38 -8.59 -17.18
C HIS A 61 22.16 -9.84 -17.58
N TYR A 62 21.51 -10.99 -17.51
CA TYR A 62 22.11 -12.28 -17.86
C TYR A 62 21.40 -12.86 -19.08
N LEU A 63 22.12 -13.03 -20.18
CA LEU A 63 21.57 -13.41 -21.48
C LEU A 63 22.16 -14.73 -21.99
N ARG A 64 21.31 -15.57 -22.56
CA ARG A 64 21.70 -16.80 -23.26
C ARG A 64 20.99 -16.89 -24.60
N VAL A 65 21.61 -17.55 -25.56
CA VAL A 65 21.00 -17.82 -26.87
C VAL A 65 21.11 -19.30 -27.18
N ALA A 66 20.03 -19.92 -27.64
CA ALA A 66 20.00 -21.29 -28.11
C ALA A 66 19.65 -21.34 -29.60
N ALA A 67 20.47 -22.04 -30.40
CA ALA A 67 20.16 -22.35 -31.78
C ALA A 67 19.09 -23.45 -31.83
N VAL A 68 18.06 -23.25 -32.66
CA VAL A 68 16.94 -24.18 -32.83
C VAL A 68 17.01 -24.86 -34.19
N ARG A 69 16.79 -26.17 -34.22
CA ARG A 69 16.71 -26.96 -35.44
C ARG A 69 15.58 -27.98 -35.33
N ASN A 70 14.69 -28.01 -36.31
CA ASN A 70 13.46 -28.82 -36.29
C ASN A 70 12.62 -28.63 -35.02
N GLY A 71 12.62 -27.42 -34.44
CA GLY A 71 11.89 -27.09 -33.21
C GLY A 71 12.60 -27.42 -31.90
N GLU A 72 13.75 -28.10 -31.94
CA GLU A 72 14.55 -28.46 -30.77
C GLU A 72 15.80 -27.59 -30.64
N GLU A 73 16.20 -27.29 -29.40
CA GLU A 73 17.44 -26.56 -29.13
C GLU A 73 18.64 -27.49 -29.24
N THR A 74 19.63 -27.10 -30.05
CA THR A 74 20.80 -27.95 -30.35
C THR A 74 22.11 -27.43 -29.74
N GLU A 75 22.31 -26.12 -29.72
CA GLU A 75 23.54 -25.49 -29.21
C GLU A 75 23.17 -24.22 -28.44
N CYS A 76 23.64 -24.12 -27.19
CA CYS A 76 23.40 -22.96 -26.33
C CYS A 76 24.72 -22.20 -26.08
N SER A 77 24.64 -20.87 -25.97
CA SER A 77 25.77 -20.03 -25.59
C SER A 77 26.08 -20.14 -24.10
N ASP A 78 27.28 -19.71 -23.71
CA ASP A 78 27.54 -19.34 -22.32
C ASP A 78 26.64 -18.15 -21.90
N THR A 79 26.56 -17.91 -20.60
CA THR A 79 25.82 -16.74 -20.06
C THR A 79 26.62 -15.47 -20.31
N LEU A 80 26.02 -14.52 -21.02
CA LEU A 80 26.54 -13.16 -21.12
C LEU A 80 26.00 -12.33 -19.96
N ARG A 81 26.89 -11.85 -19.09
CA ARG A 81 26.58 -10.78 -18.14
C ARG A 81 26.79 -9.43 -18.83
N THR A 82 25.82 -8.53 -18.73
CA THR A 82 25.91 -7.18 -19.31
C THR A 82 26.47 -6.18 -18.30
N PRO A 83 27.17 -5.13 -18.74
CA PRO A 83 27.60 -4.06 -17.84
C PRO A 83 26.40 -3.23 -17.34
N VAL A 84 26.54 -2.65 -16.15
CA VAL A 84 25.66 -1.58 -15.65
C VAL A 84 26.07 -0.27 -16.29
N LYS A 85 25.11 0.48 -16.82
CA LYS A 85 25.35 1.79 -17.46
C LYS A 85 24.50 2.90 -16.85
N LYS A 86 23.21 2.69 -16.64
CA LYS A 86 22.34 3.64 -15.96
C LYS A 86 22.55 3.51 -14.45
N VAL A 87 22.57 4.64 -13.74
CA VAL A 87 22.48 4.69 -12.28
C VAL A 87 21.31 5.61 -11.97
N PHE A 88 20.28 5.07 -11.34
CA PHE A 88 19.19 5.87 -10.79
C PHE A 88 19.65 6.51 -9.48
N ARG A 89 19.36 7.79 -9.32
CA ARG A 89 19.63 8.52 -8.09
C ARG A 89 18.32 8.76 -7.37
N GLU A 90 17.83 7.69 -6.75
CA GLU A 90 16.64 7.75 -5.92
C GLU A 90 16.83 8.77 -4.80
N GLN A 91 15.83 9.64 -4.65
CA GLN A 91 15.71 10.52 -3.52
C GLN A 91 15.45 9.66 -2.27
N LEU A 92 16.33 9.80 -1.28
CA LEU A 92 16.24 9.11 0.00
C LEU A 92 16.17 10.15 1.12
N GLU A 93 15.48 9.80 2.21
CA GLU A 93 15.45 10.61 3.42
C GLU A 93 16.86 10.71 4.02
N ARG A 94 17.18 11.87 4.61
CA ARG A 94 18.48 12.09 5.26
C ARG A 94 18.43 11.70 6.72
N LEU A 95 18.49 10.39 6.95
CA LEU A 95 18.33 9.82 8.28
C LEU A 95 19.56 10.04 9.17
N ASN A 96 19.29 10.21 10.47
CA ASN A 96 20.30 10.12 11.51
C ASN A 96 20.67 8.64 11.75
N ARG A 97 21.67 8.38 12.60
CA ARG A 97 22.18 7.03 12.84
C ARG A 97 21.15 6.06 13.44
N GLY A 98 20.04 6.56 13.99
CA GLY A 98 19.00 5.74 14.61
C GLY A 98 19.55 4.87 15.76
N LEU A 99 20.60 5.33 16.46
CA LEU A 99 21.24 4.51 17.48
C LEU A 99 20.26 4.29 18.65
N VAL A 100 20.01 3.04 18.98
CA VAL A 100 19.27 2.65 20.19
C VAL A 100 20.17 1.89 21.15
N ALA A 101 19.89 2.03 22.44
CA ALA A 101 20.58 1.31 23.52
C ALA A 101 19.54 0.76 24.48
N VAL A 102 19.50 -0.55 24.67
CA VAL A 102 18.44 -1.24 25.42
C VAL A 102 19.06 -2.17 26.45
N LYS A 103 18.56 -2.09 27.69
CA LYS A 103 18.96 -2.98 28.76
C LYS A 103 18.44 -4.39 28.51
N THR A 104 19.32 -5.38 28.62
CA THR A 104 18.99 -6.81 28.56
C THR A 104 19.48 -7.53 29.81
N GLY A 105 19.16 -8.81 29.96
CA GLY A 105 19.70 -9.64 31.05
C GLY A 105 21.22 -9.84 31.00
N ASN A 106 21.86 -9.61 29.84
CA ASN A 106 23.27 -9.91 29.60
C ASN A 106 24.14 -8.65 29.36
N GLY A 107 23.57 -7.45 29.47
CA GLY A 107 24.27 -6.19 29.20
C GLY A 107 23.39 -5.17 28.48
N ILE A 108 24.01 -4.19 27.83
CA ILE A 108 23.31 -3.20 27.00
C ILE A 108 23.44 -3.61 25.53
N PHE A 109 22.29 -3.93 24.93
CA PHE A 109 22.18 -4.15 23.50
C PHE A 109 22.15 -2.79 22.78
N LEU A 110 22.93 -2.67 21.71
CA LEU A 110 23.01 -1.51 20.85
C LEU A 110 22.65 -1.93 19.43
N SER A 111 21.96 -1.06 18.71
CA SER A 111 21.67 -1.25 17.29
C SER A 111 21.58 0.09 16.58
N TRP A 112 21.99 0.17 15.31
CA TRP A 112 22.01 1.41 14.53
C TRP A 112 21.92 1.14 13.02
N ARG A 113 21.59 2.19 12.26
CA ARG A 113 21.39 2.07 10.82
C ARG A 113 22.72 1.91 10.11
N LEU A 114 22.77 1.09 9.08
CA LEU A 114 23.72 1.21 7.98
C LEU A 114 23.02 1.97 6.86
N PHE A 115 23.64 3.01 6.31
CA PHE A 115 23.04 3.71 5.16
C PHE A 115 23.40 3.04 3.85
N LEU A 116 22.52 3.12 2.85
CA LEU A 116 22.78 2.57 1.51
C LEU A 116 24.11 3.07 0.91
N GLU A 117 24.45 4.36 1.09
CA GLU A 117 25.71 4.95 0.61
C GLU A 117 26.98 4.50 1.37
N GLU A 118 26.80 3.80 2.48
CA GLU A 118 27.87 3.19 3.28
C GLU A 118 28.18 1.75 2.85
N VAL A 119 27.37 1.18 1.95
CA VAL A 119 27.59 -0.15 1.38
C VAL A 119 28.58 -0.06 0.22
N SER A 120 29.55 -0.97 0.19
CA SER A 120 30.54 -1.06 -0.89
C SER A 120 30.82 -2.48 -1.39
N GLY A 121 30.08 -3.47 -0.90
CA GLY A 121 30.20 -4.87 -1.33
C GLY A 121 29.26 -5.77 -0.54
N TYR A 122 29.51 -7.07 -0.56
CA TYR A 122 28.74 -8.10 0.14
C TYR A 122 29.66 -9.22 0.66
N SER A 123 29.13 -10.03 1.56
CA SER A 123 29.72 -11.26 2.11
C SER A 123 28.66 -12.36 2.15
N ASP A 124 29.02 -13.56 2.63
CA ASP A 124 28.06 -14.66 2.83
C ASP A 124 26.99 -14.33 3.88
N THR A 125 27.22 -13.33 4.73
CA THR A 125 26.33 -12.98 5.85
C THR A 125 25.70 -11.59 5.71
N GLY A 126 26.02 -10.79 4.70
CA GLY A 126 25.42 -9.46 4.58
C GLY A 126 26.03 -8.54 3.53
N MET A 127 25.63 -7.28 3.59
CA MET A 127 26.32 -6.16 2.96
C MET A 127 27.62 -5.85 3.71
N THR A 128 28.63 -5.39 2.99
CA THR A 128 29.90 -4.91 3.55
C THR A 128 30.11 -3.44 3.23
N GLY A 129 31.02 -2.78 3.93
CA GLY A 129 31.37 -1.38 3.66
C GLY A 129 31.89 -0.68 4.90
N THR A 130 31.17 0.33 5.39
CA THR A 130 31.54 1.07 6.61
C THR A 130 31.50 0.17 7.85
N ASP A 131 32.59 0.16 8.62
CA ASP A 131 32.64 -0.43 9.97
C ASP A 131 32.26 0.62 11.02
N PHE A 132 32.11 0.24 12.29
CA PHE A 132 31.69 1.17 13.33
C PHE A 132 32.51 1.06 14.60
N ALA A 133 33.04 2.18 15.09
CA ALA A 133 33.55 2.29 16.46
C ALA A 133 32.38 2.50 17.42
N VAL A 134 32.37 1.74 18.52
CA VAL A 134 31.35 1.86 19.57
C VAL A 134 31.93 2.60 20.76
N TYR A 135 31.19 3.59 21.26
CA TYR A 135 31.57 4.43 22.38
C TYR A 135 30.61 4.25 23.55
N ARG A 136 31.16 4.24 24.77
CA ARG A 136 30.42 4.33 26.03
C ARG A 136 30.99 5.46 26.88
N ASN A 137 30.16 6.44 27.22
CA ASN A 137 30.55 7.64 27.98
C ASN A 137 31.78 8.35 27.39
N GLY A 138 31.83 8.48 26.07
CA GLY A 138 32.96 9.06 25.34
C GLY A 138 34.21 8.18 25.18
N GLU A 139 34.24 6.97 25.74
CA GLU A 139 35.37 6.03 25.58
C GLU A 139 35.05 4.94 24.55
N ARG A 140 35.97 4.68 23.61
CA ARG A 140 35.82 3.60 22.63
C ARG A 140 35.92 2.25 23.32
N ILE A 141 34.90 1.40 23.14
CA ILE A 141 34.81 0.07 23.75
C ILE A 141 34.91 -1.08 22.75
N GLY A 142 34.78 -0.82 21.45
CA GLY A 142 34.78 -1.88 20.44
C GLY A 142 34.77 -1.39 19.00
N THR A 143 34.77 -2.35 18.08
CA THR A 143 34.59 -2.14 16.64
C THR A 143 33.74 -3.25 16.06
N VAL A 144 32.74 -2.89 15.28
CA VAL A 144 31.78 -3.81 14.65
C VAL A 144 31.92 -3.72 13.14
N MET A 145 32.08 -4.87 12.48
CA MET A 145 32.38 -4.98 11.05
C MET A 145 31.27 -5.73 10.30
N GLU A 146 30.78 -6.84 10.87
CA GLU A 146 29.84 -7.77 10.21
C GLU A 146 28.36 -7.58 10.56
N SER A 147 28.02 -6.55 11.35
CA SER A 147 26.63 -6.20 11.69
C SER A 147 26.52 -4.69 11.98
N THR A 148 25.35 -4.25 12.40
CA THR A 148 25.15 -2.92 13.02
C THR A 148 24.47 -3.03 14.39
N ASN A 149 24.86 -4.06 15.14
CA ASN A 149 24.47 -4.24 16.52
C ASN A 149 25.68 -4.62 17.40
N TYR A 150 25.52 -4.47 18.71
CA TYR A 150 26.56 -4.80 19.68
C TYR A 150 25.97 -5.07 21.05
N LEU A 151 26.55 -6.00 21.81
CA LEU A 151 26.19 -6.22 23.21
C LEU A 151 27.35 -5.80 24.13
N ASP A 152 27.17 -4.71 24.86
CA ASP A 152 28.09 -4.33 25.94
C ASP A 152 27.73 -5.04 27.24
N ALA A 153 28.39 -6.17 27.49
CA ALA A 153 28.22 -6.95 28.72
C ALA A 153 28.66 -6.22 30.01
N ARG A 154 29.40 -5.10 29.90
CA ARG A 154 29.84 -4.28 31.04
C ARG A 154 29.02 -3.01 31.20
N GLY A 155 28.08 -2.75 30.29
CA GLY A 155 27.24 -1.57 30.29
C GLY A 155 26.18 -1.61 31.39
N THR A 156 25.70 -0.43 31.76
CA THR A 156 24.66 -0.21 32.77
C THR A 156 23.63 0.81 32.26
N GLU A 157 22.46 0.86 32.89
CA GLU A 157 21.38 1.80 32.56
C GLU A 157 21.74 3.28 32.73
N LYS A 158 22.88 3.59 33.35
CA LYS A 158 23.37 4.97 33.54
C LYS A 158 24.31 5.42 32.43
N ASP A 159 24.78 4.49 31.62
CA ASP A 159 25.73 4.77 30.56
C ASP A 159 25.05 5.46 29.36
N ARG A 160 25.87 6.09 28.55
CA ARG A 160 25.49 6.71 27.28
C ARG A 160 26.31 6.13 26.16
N TYR A 161 25.70 5.97 24.99
CA TYR A 161 26.34 5.33 23.84
C TYR A 161 26.30 6.21 22.61
N ALA A 162 27.38 6.12 21.84
CA ALA A 162 27.48 6.71 20.51
C ALA A 162 28.20 5.70 19.59
N VAL A 163 28.02 5.84 18.28
CA VAL A 163 28.79 5.10 17.29
C VAL A 163 29.36 6.04 16.25
N ALA A 164 30.57 5.74 15.77
CA ALA A 164 31.25 6.49 14.72
C ALA A 164 31.51 5.59 13.51
N PRO A 165 31.16 6.01 12.29
CA PRO A 165 31.49 5.24 11.09
C PRO A 165 33.00 5.22 10.87
N ILE A 166 33.53 4.09 10.41
CA ILE A 166 34.92 3.90 9.99
C ILE A 166 34.90 3.57 8.50
N LYS A 167 35.29 4.52 7.66
CA LYS A 167 35.30 4.37 6.20
C LYS A 167 36.73 4.36 5.69
N GLY A 168 37.15 3.28 5.02
CA GLY A 168 38.53 3.13 4.52
C GLY A 168 39.59 3.24 5.63
N GLY A 169 39.28 2.70 6.82
CA GLY A 169 40.15 2.75 8.00
C GLY A 169 40.22 4.12 8.71
N ARG A 170 39.45 5.11 8.26
CA ARG A 170 39.34 6.43 8.90
C ARG A 170 38.04 6.53 9.68
N GLU A 171 38.17 6.76 10.96
CA GLU A 171 37.03 7.03 11.84
C GLU A 171 36.49 8.44 11.60
N GLY A 172 35.17 8.55 11.44
CA GLY A 172 34.44 9.81 11.34
C GLY A 172 33.98 10.31 12.70
N GLU A 173 33.13 11.34 12.69
CA GLU A 173 32.54 11.87 13.93
C GLU A 173 31.51 10.90 14.51
N PRO A 174 31.52 10.65 15.84
CA PRO A 174 30.45 9.91 16.51
C PRO A 174 29.10 10.60 16.36
N CYS A 175 28.02 9.82 16.28
CA CYS A 175 26.68 10.35 16.41
C CYS A 175 26.43 10.93 17.82
N GLY A 176 25.30 11.63 18.00
CA GLY A 176 24.85 12.06 19.32
C GLY A 176 24.71 10.89 20.29
N GLU A 177 24.99 11.13 21.58
CA GLU A 177 24.86 10.12 22.61
C GLU A 177 23.40 9.81 22.95
N VAL A 178 23.05 8.53 22.99
CA VAL A 178 21.73 8.05 23.42
C VAL A 178 21.76 7.47 24.83
N LYS A 179 20.60 7.52 25.50
CA LYS A 179 20.40 6.90 26.82
C LYS A 179 19.95 5.46 26.65
N VAL A 180 20.24 4.64 27.66
CA VAL A 180 19.75 3.27 27.74
C VAL A 180 18.27 3.23 28.10
N TRP A 181 17.49 2.48 27.35
CA TRP A 181 16.10 2.15 27.66
C TRP A 181 16.06 1.02 28.68
N GLU A 182 15.16 1.14 29.66
CA GLU A 182 14.99 0.12 30.70
C GLU A 182 14.38 -1.17 30.16
N LYS A 183 13.56 -1.05 29.11
CA LYS A 183 12.81 -2.13 28.48
C LYS A 183 13.01 -2.10 26.97
N GLU A 184 12.70 -3.22 26.33
CA GLU A 184 12.66 -3.42 24.87
C GLU A 184 11.56 -2.64 24.14
N TYR A 185 11.03 -1.59 24.80
CA TYR A 185 10.08 -0.67 24.22
C TYR A 185 10.22 0.74 24.81
N LEU A 186 9.70 1.73 24.08
CA LEU A 186 9.41 3.08 24.57
C LEU A 186 7.94 3.42 24.34
N ASP A 187 7.43 4.37 25.12
CA ASP A 187 6.09 4.92 24.96
C ASP A 187 6.21 6.37 24.47
N ILE A 188 5.63 6.69 23.31
CA ILE A 188 5.40 8.08 22.85
C ILE A 188 4.09 8.55 23.51
N PRO A 189 4.11 9.51 24.44
CA PRO A 189 2.89 10.05 25.04
C PRO A 189 1.96 10.64 23.99
N LEU A 190 0.67 10.30 24.08
CA LEU A 190 -0.38 10.81 23.20
C LEU A 190 -1.23 11.88 23.87
N HIS A 191 -1.77 12.79 23.04
CA HIS A 191 -2.71 13.82 23.46
C HIS A 191 -4.14 13.45 23.04
N LYS A 192 -4.72 12.42 23.67
CA LYS A 192 -6.05 11.88 23.31
C LYS A 192 -7.09 13.00 23.13
N PRO A 193 -7.72 13.15 21.95
CA PRO A 193 -8.82 14.09 21.74
C PRO A 193 -9.99 13.78 22.67
N GLU A 194 -10.71 14.80 23.11
CA GLU A 194 -11.96 14.62 23.84
C GLU A 194 -13.00 13.95 22.94
N GLY A 195 -13.76 13.01 23.51
CA GLY A 195 -14.90 12.39 22.85
C GLY A 195 -16.04 13.38 22.57
N GLY A 196 -17.11 12.90 21.95
CA GLY A 196 -18.25 13.74 21.59
C GLY A 196 -19.57 12.98 21.54
N VAL A 197 -20.60 13.66 21.03
CA VAL A 197 -21.93 13.10 20.84
C VAL A 197 -22.40 13.48 19.43
N THR A 198 -22.84 12.50 18.65
CA THR A 198 -23.36 12.73 17.29
C THR A 198 -24.71 13.43 17.31
N PRO A 199 -25.20 13.97 16.16
CA PRO A 199 -26.55 14.51 16.06
C PRO A 199 -27.66 13.52 16.46
N ALA A 200 -27.42 12.22 16.31
CA ALA A 200 -28.33 11.14 16.74
C ALA A 200 -28.30 10.88 18.27
N GLY A 201 -27.45 11.57 19.03
CA GLY A 201 -27.32 11.39 20.48
C GLY A 201 -26.40 10.24 20.89
N GLU A 202 -25.63 9.67 19.96
CA GLU A 202 -24.67 8.61 20.25
C GLU A 202 -23.35 9.22 20.77
N ALA A 203 -22.92 8.80 21.95
CA ALA A 203 -21.62 9.19 22.50
C ALA A 203 -20.50 8.34 21.89
N TYR A 204 -19.37 8.97 21.60
CA TYR A 204 -18.17 8.32 21.09
C TYR A 204 -16.92 8.82 21.82
N GLU A 205 -15.88 7.99 21.85
CA GLU A 205 -14.54 8.35 22.27
C GLU A 205 -13.53 8.13 21.14
N TYR A 206 -12.26 8.44 21.38
CA TYR A 206 -11.20 8.28 20.38
C TYR A 206 -10.21 7.19 20.74
N HIS A 207 -9.78 6.46 19.73
CA HIS A 207 -8.67 5.51 19.81
C HIS A 207 -7.59 5.93 18.82
N ALA A 208 -6.32 5.81 19.23
CA ALA A 208 -5.23 5.92 18.28
C ALA A 208 -5.34 4.77 17.27
N ASN A 209 -5.00 5.00 16.01
CA ASN A 209 -5.29 4.06 14.94
C ASN A 209 -4.09 3.94 13.98
N ASP A 210 -4.32 3.83 12.68
CA ASP A 210 -3.25 3.73 11.68
C ASP A 210 -2.27 4.89 11.78
N MET A 211 -1.00 4.60 11.49
CA MET A 211 0.08 5.58 11.52
C MET A 211 0.86 5.62 10.21
N SER A 212 1.56 6.73 10.01
CA SER A 212 2.66 6.87 9.04
C SER A 212 3.81 7.63 9.72
N ILE A 213 4.95 7.68 9.05
CA ILE A 213 6.14 8.38 9.51
C ILE A 213 6.69 9.32 8.44
N GLY A 214 7.48 10.29 8.86
CA GLY A 214 8.29 11.16 8.01
C GLY A 214 9.15 12.10 8.85
N ASP A 215 10.36 12.42 8.38
CA ASP A 215 11.20 13.46 8.99
C ASP A 215 10.64 14.82 8.59
N VAL A 216 9.85 15.46 9.45
CA VAL A 216 9.08 16.66 9.06
C VAL A 216 9.86 17.96 9.23
N ASP A 217 11.01 17.93 9.92
CA ASP A 217 11.82 19.12 10.15
C ASP A 217 13.26 19.05 9.63
N GLY A 218 13.68 17.88 9.12
CA GLY A 218 14.94 17.63 8.43
C GLY A 218 16.11 17.31 9.37
N ASP A 219 15.83 16.82 10.58
CA ASP A 219 16.84 16.49 11.59
C ASP A 219 17.33 15.03 11.53
N GLY A 220 16.71 14.21 10.67
CA GLY A 220 17.01 12.81 10.44
C GLY A 220 16.37 11.82 11.42
N GLU A 221 15.58 12.31 12.38
CA GLU A 221 14.65 11.49 13.18
C GLU A 221 13.27 11.47 12.52
N TYR A 222 12.54 10.36 12.68
CA TYR A 222 11.15 10.32 12.20
C TYR A 222 10.21 10.96 13.21
N GLU A 223 9.28 11.78 12.70
CA GLU A 223 8.03 12.07 13.38
C GLU A 223 6.94 11.06 13.02
N TYR A 224 5.95 10.99 13.91
CA TYR A 224 4.90 10.00 13.90
C TYR A 224 3.57 10.69 13.63
N ILE A 225 2.95 10.33 12.50
CA ILE A 225 1.64 10.83 12.11
C ILE A 225 0.60 9.80 12.55
N VAL A 226 -0.28 10.18 13.48
CA VAL A 226 -1.26 9.28 14.11
C VAL A 226 -2.67 9.66 13.70
N LYS A 227 -3.40 8.72 13.10
CA LYS A 227 -4.84 8.84 12.90
C LYS A 227 -5.57 8.56 14.22
N TRP A 228 -6.46 9.45 14.61
CA TRP A 228 -7.44 9.21 15.67
C TRP A 228 -8.76 8.82 15.05
N ASP A 229 -9.23 7.63 15.41
CA ASP A 229 -10.47 7.07 14.92
C ASP A 229 -11.51 7.10 16.04
N PRO A 230 -12.70 7.67 15.81
CA PRO A 230 -13.78 7.67 16.79
C PRO A 230 -14.33 6.25 16.96
N SER A 231 -14.81 5.90 18.16
CA SER A 231 -15.34 4.57 18.47
C SER A 231 -16.58 4.17 17.66
N ASN A 232 -17.19 5.12 16.96
CA ASN A 232 -18.30 4.94 16.03
C ASN A 232 -17.90 5.21 14.57
N SER A 233 -16.63 5.04 14.20
CA SER A 233 -16.23 4.98 12.80
C SER A 233 -16.94 3.83 12.07
N HIS A 234 -17.08 3.95 10.76
CA HIS A 234 -17.88 3.03 9.97
C HIS A 234 -17.15 2.52 8.73
N ASP A 235 -17.31 1.24 8.42
CA ASP A 235 -17.17 0.78 7.04
C ASP A 235 -18.20 1.52 6.17
N VAL A 236 -17.89 1.75 4.90
CA VAL A 236 -18.77 2.52 4.00
C VAL A 236 -20.16 1.89 3.84
N SER A 237 -20.30 0.58 4.06
CA SER A 237 -21.58 -0.12 3.99
C SER A 237 -22.48 0.04 5.24
N ILE A 238 -21.96 0.68 6.29
CA ILE A 238 -22.62 0.86 7.58
C ILE A 238 -23.15 2.29 7.68
N LYS A 239 -24.43 2.42 8.08
CA LYS A 239 -25.11 3.70 8.26
C LYS A 239 -24.84 4.29 9.65
N GLY A 240 -24.92 5.61 9.77
CA GLY A 240 -24.76 6.32 11.04
C GLY A 240 -23.80 7.49 10.92
N TYR A 241 -23.97 8.48 11.80
CA TYR A 241 -23.01 9.55 11.99
C TYR A 241 -21.71 9.01 12.59
N THR A 242 -20.58 9.58 12.20
CA THR A 242 -19.30 9.32 12.86
C THR A 242 -18.85 10.54 13.64
N GLY A 243 -18.02 10.34 14.66
CA GLY A 243 -17.14 11.41 15.14
C GLY A 243 -16.23 11.93 14.02
N LYS A 244 -15.52 13.02 14.30
CA LYS A 244 -14.54 13.56 13.35
C LYS A 244 -13.32 12.65 13.26
N CYS A 245 -12.62 12.67 12.14
CA CYS A 245 -11.27 12.11 12.05
C CYS A 245 -10.25 13.19 12.47
N TYR A 246 -9.19 12.81 13.19
CA TYR A 246 -8.03 13.69 13.42
C TYR A 246 -6.73 13.02 12.96
N LEU A 247 -5.77 13.81 12.51
CA LEU A 247 -4.37 13.39 12.30
C LEU A 247 -3.45 14.24 13.18
N ASP A 248 -2.64 13.62 14.03
CA ASP A 248 -1.61 14.30 14.82
C ASP A 248 -0.23 14.06 14.22
N CYS A 249 0.70 15.01 14.36
CA CYS A 249 2.12 14.79 14.13
C CYS A 249 2.91 15.03 15.41
N MET A 250 3.70 14.06 15.82
CA MET A 250 4.43 14.07 17.10
C MET A 250 5.89 13.66 16.92
N LYS A 251 6.79 14.26 17.70
CA LYS A 251 8.16 13.77 17.87
C LYS A 251 8.19 12.53 18.77
N LEU A 252 9.31 11.80 18.73
CA LEU A 252 9.54 10.60 19.54
C LEU A 252 9.38 10.82 21.05
N ASP A 253 9.61 12.05 21.53
CA ASP A 253 9.45 12.43 22.93
C ASP A 253 8.01 12.78 23.35
N GLY A 254 7.05 12.72 22.43
CA GLY A 254 5.63 13.06 22.66
C GLY A 254 5.30 14.54 22.45
N THR A 255 6.24 15.35 21.96
CA THR A 255 5.95 16.73 21.57
C THR A 255 4.97 16.74 20.38
N LEU A 256 3.75 17.20 20.62
CA LEU A 256 2.75 17.41 19.58
C LEU A 256 3.11 18.67 18.76
N LEU A 257 3.34 18.48 17.46
CA LEU A 257 3.66 19.58 16.54
C LEU A 257 2.38 20.22 16.00
N TRP A 258 1.44 19.39 15.54
CA TRP A 258 0.17 19.83 15.00
C TRP A 258 -0.90 18.74 15.05
N ARG A 259 -2.16 19.16 14.96
CA ARG A 259 -3.36 18.34 14.78
C ARG A 259 -4.16 18.86 13.59
N LEU A 260 -4.46 18.00 12.62
CA LEU A 260 -5.43 18.24 11.57
C LEU A 260 -6.81 17.73 12.03
N ASP A 261 -7.76 18.65 12.22
CA ASP A 261 -9.19 18.36 12.37
C ASP A 261 -9.80 18.26 10.97
N MET A 262 -10.20 17.04 10.58
CA MET A 262 -10.74 16.79 9.24
C MET A 262 -12.10 17.48 9.01
N GLY A 263 -12.75 17.96 10.06
CA GLY A 263 -14.09 18.54 9.99
C GLY A 263 -15.18 17.48 9.95
N VAL A 264 -16.43 17.92 9.82
CA VAL A 264 -17.61 17.03 9.75
C VAL A 264 -17.82 16.45 8.35
N ASN A 265 -17.31 17.12 7.31
CA ASN A 265 -17.52 16.76 5.92
C ASN A 265 -16.56 15.68 5.40
N ILE A 266 -15.82 15.03 6.32
CA ILE A 266 -15.01 13.84 6.07
C ILE A 266 -15.45 12.79 7.08
N ARG A 267 -16.11 11.73 6.58
CA ARG A 267 -16.59 10.62 7.40
C ARG A 267 -15.41 9.79 7.92
N ALA A 268 -15.51 9.26 9.14
CA ALA A 268 -14.46 8.44 9.74
C ALA A 268 -14.65 6.95 9.44
N GLY A 269 -13.55 6.28 9.08
CA GLY A 269 -13.53 4.86 8.77
C GLY A 269 -12.36 4.49 7.84
N ALA A 270 -12.12 3.19 7.71
CA ALA A 270 -10.97 2.65 6.99
C ALA A 270 -10.85 3.14 5.53
N HIS A 271 -11.97 3.28 4.82
CA HIS A 271 -11.97 3.60 3.38
C HIS A 271 -12.01 5.09 3.05
N TYR A 272 -12.07 5.99 4.04
CA TYR A 272 -12.19 7.44 3.82
C TYR A 272 -10.83 8.14 3.79
N THR A 273 -10.25 8.41 4.97
CA THR A 273 -9.01 9.18 5.10
C THR A 273 -7.79 8.30 4.84
N GLN A 274 -7.24 8.41 3.63
CA GLN A 274 -5.94 7.88 3.25
C GLN A 274 -4.95 9.05 3.22
N PHE A 275 -3.85 8.96 4.00
CA PHE A 275 -2.91 10.08 4.18
C PHE A 275 -1.48 9.64 3.84
N MET A 276 -0.84 10.34 2.89
CA MET A 276 0.50 9.99 2.42
C MET A 276 1.52 10.94 3.01
N VAL A 277 2.50 10.39 3.74
CA VAL A 277 3.59 11.16 4.36
C VAL A 277 4.91 10.83 3.67
N TYR A 278 5.46 11.83 2.99
CA TYR A 278 6.68 11.69 2.18
C TYR A 278 7.29 13.06 1.85
N ASP A 279 8.59 13.12 1.61
CA ASP A 279 9.26 14.31 1.04
C ASP A 279 8.99 14.35 -0.48
N PHE A 280 7.90 14.99 -0.90
CA PHE A 280 7.49 15.04 -2.31
C PHE A 280 8.22 16.11 -3.11
N ASN A 281 8.78 17.14 -2.46
CA ASN A 281 9.48 18.24 -3.14
C ASN A 281 11.02 18.10 -3.15
N GLY A 282 11.58 17.18 -2.37
CA GLY A 282 13.00 16.90 -2.28
C GLY A 282 13.79 17.90 -1.44
N ASP A 283 13.14 18.65 -0.55
CA ASP A 283 13.80 19.64 0.32
C ASP A 283 14.42 19.01 1.59
N GLY A 284 14.22 17.71 1.78
CA GLY A 284 14.69 16.93 2.91
C GLY A 284 13.71 16.89 4.08
N LYS A 285 12.46 17.32 3.90
CA LYS A 285 11.40 17.28 4.90
C LYS A 285 10.15 16.64 4.33
N ALA A 286 9.48 15.83 5.13
CA ALA A 286 8.24 15.20 4.72
C ALA A 286 7.07 16.19 4.71
N GLU A 287 6.26 16.11 3.65
CA GLU A 287 4.91 16.66 3.58
C GLU A 287 3.86 15.59 3.89
N MET A 288 2.62 16.02 4.06
CA MET A 288 1.44 15.15 4.11
C MET A 288 0.40 15.57 3.07
N ALA A 289 0.05 14.64 2.17
CA ALA A 289 -1.06 14.77 1.24
C ALA A 289 -2.29 14.03 1.76
N VAL A 290 -3.46 14.68 1.76
CA VAL A 290 -4.71 14.06 2.24
C VAL A 290 -5.94 14.70 1.59
N LYS A 291 -7.00 13.92 1.39
CA LYS A 291 -8.32 14.42 0.97
C LYS A 291 -8.94 15.28 2.08
N THR A 292 -9.41 16.47 1.74
CA THR A 292 -9.99 17.42 2.70
C THR A 292 -11.32 17.98 2.17
N ALA A 293 -12.02 18.75 3.01
CA ALA A 293 -13.33 19.33 2.70
C ALA A 293 -13.53 20.66 3.44
N PRO A 294 -14.60 21.43 3.15
CA PRO A 294 -14.97 22.56 4.01
C PRO A 294 -15.07 22.13 5.48
N GLY A 295 -14.62 22.97 6.39
CA GLY A 295 -14.50 22.65 7.81
C GLY A 295 -13.19 21.98 8.24
N THR A 296 -12.35 21.46 7.32
CA THR A 296 -11.02 20.94 7.68
C THR A 296 -10.11 22.08 8.17
N LYS A 297 -9.48 21.91 9.34
CA LYS A 297 -8.58 22.91 9.94
C LYS A 297 -7.33 22.31 10.57
N MET A 298 -6.22 23.00 10.38
CA MET A 298 -4.95 22.70 11.05
C MET A 298 -4.83 23.47 12.36
N ILE A 299 -4.36 22.80 13.40
CA ILE A 299 -4.01 23.37 14.71
C ILE A 299 -2.53 23.12 14.94
N ARG A 300 -1.72 24.16 15.09
CA ARG A 300 -0.27 24.06 15.35
C ARG A 300 0.03 24.37 16.80
N TYR A 301 0.89 23.59 17.44
CA TYR A 301 1.17 23.69 18.86
C TYR A 301 2.56 24.29 19.16
N GLY A 302 2.68 24.89 20.34
CA GLY A 302 3.96 25.21 20.94
C GLY A 302 4.60 23.99 21.60
N ALA A 303 5.89 24.09 21.93
CA ALA A 303 6.59 23.07 22.71
C ALA A 303 6.00 22.85 24.12
N ASP A 304 5.18 23.78 24.61
CA ASP A 304 4.43 23.66 25.86
C ASP A 304 3.05 23.00 25.69
N GLY A 305 2.71 22.54 24.48
CA GLY A 305 1.43 21.92 24.13
C GLY A 305 0.28 22.91 23.93
N THR A 306 0.53 24.23 23.97
CA THR A 306 -0.52 25.24 23.73
C THR A 306 -0.78 25.44 22.24
N ALA A 307 -2.05 25.53 21.84
CA ALA A 307 -2.41 25.87 20.46
C ALA A 307 -1.95 27.29 20.12
N LYS A 308 -1.08 27.43 19.12
CA LYS A 308 -0.52 28.71 18.66
C LYS A 308 -1.30 29.31 17.51
N GLU A 309 -1.77 28.46 16.61
CA GLU A 309 -2.43 28.85 15.37
C GLU A 309 -3.51 27.82 15.03
N GLU A 310 -4.69 28.29 14.66
CA GLU A 310 -5.74 27.49 14.04
C GLU A 310 -6.07 28.10 12.69
N ARG A 311 -6.05 27.29 11.63
CA ARG A 311 -6.30 27.76 10.27
C ARG A 311 -7.07 26.71 9.47
N TYR A 312 -8.22 27.10 8.94
CA TYR A 312 -8.92 26.31 7.94
C TYR A 312 -8.09 26.22 6.65
N ILE A 313 -8.24 25.11 5.93
CA ILE A 313 -7.69 24.98 4.57
C ILE A 313 -8.22 26.08 3.64
N THR A 314 -7.54 26.33 2.53
CA THR A 314 -8.03 27.28 1.53
C THR A 314 -9.19 26.67 0.74
N LEU A 315 -10.37 27.30 0.76
CA LEU A 315 -11.46 27.00 -0.17
C LEU A 315 -11.12 27.53 -1.57
N LEU A 316 -11.53 26.82 -2.62
CA LEU A 316 -11.30 27.27 -3.99
C LEU A 316 -12.16 28.49 -4.32
N PRO A 317 -11.66 29.46 -5.12
CA PRO A 317 -12.39 30.68 -5.43
C PRO A 317 -13.78 30.45 -6.03
N GLU A 318 -13.94 29.43 -6.87
CA GLU A 318 -15.23 29.04 -7.45
C GLU A 318 -16.23 28.54 -6.40
N ASP A 319 -15.79 27.85 -5.36
CA ASP A 319 -16.66 27.34 -4.30
C ASP A 319 -17.09 28.48 -3.36
N ILE A 320 -16.17 29.39 -3.06
CA ILE A 320 -16.49 30.63 -2.34
C ILE A 320 -17.52 31.45 -3.14
N ALA A 321 -17.34 31.56 -4.46
CA ALA A 321 -18.29 32.25 -5.33
C ALA A 321 -19.65 31.55 -5.40
N ALA A 322 -19.68 30.22 -5.23
CA ALA A 322 -20.90 29.41 -5.10
C ALA A 322 -21.54 29.49 -3.70
N GLY A 323 -20.90 30.17 -2.74
CA GLY A 323 -21.42 30.40 -1.39
C GLY A 323 -20.92 29.42 -0.34
N VAL A 324 -19.95 28.56 -0.66
CA VAL A 324 -19.40 27.57 0.27
C VAL A 324 -18.59 28.25 1.38
N GLY A 325 -18.81 27.83 2.62
CA GLY A 325 -18.06 28.23 3.80
C GLY A 325 -17.59 27.04 4.66
N HIS A 326 -16.64 27.27 5.55
CA HIS A 326 -16.14 26.20 6.44
C HIS A 326 -17.13 25.74 7.51
N GLU A 327 -18.20 26.50 7.75
CA GLU A 327 -19.27 26.16 8.68
C GLU A 327 -20.40 25.35 8.01
N ASP A 328 -20.32 25.13 6.68
CA ASP A 328 -21.27 24.30 5.98
C ASP A 328 -21.14 22.84 6.41
N ASN A 329 -22.28 22.18 6.57
CA ASN A 329 -22.37 20.78 6.94
C ASN A 329 -23.15 20.02 5.87
N TYR A 330 -22.45 19.14 5.16
CA TYR A 330 -22.98 18.29 4.10
C TYR A 330 -23.28 16.86 4.58
N VAL A 331 -23.22 16.63 5.91
CA VAL A 331 -23.59 15.34 6.50
C VAL A 331 -25.11 15.20 6.53
N CYS A 332 -25.63 14.22 5.80
CA CYS A 332 -27.07 14.05 5.63
C CYS A 332 -27.75 13.44 6.86
N SER A 333 -28.95 13.92 7.19
CA SER A 333 -29.93 13.17 7.97
C SER A 333 -30.75 12.23 7.07
N ALA A 334 -31.56 11.35 7.67
CA ALA A 334 -32.50 10.51 6.93
C ALA A 334 -33.54 11.33 6.14
N GLU A 335 -33.96 12.49 6.66
CA GLU A 335 -34.88 13.39 5.95
C GLU A 335 -34.18 14.10 4.79
N ASP A 336 -32.91 14.47 4.93
CA ASP A 336 -32.13 15.06 3.84
C ASP A 336 -31.96 14.06 2.70
N TYR A 337 -31.62 12.80 3.01
CA TYR A 337 -31.53 11.74 2.02
C TYR A 337 -32.87 11.49 1.30
N ARG A 338 -33.99 11.47 2.04
CA ARG A 338 -35.32 11.36 1.43
C ARG A 338 -35.59 12.49 0.42
N ARG A 339 -35.23 13.73 0.76
CA ARG A 339 -35.39 14.90 -0.13
C ARG A 339 -34.46 14.82 -1.33
N HIS A 340 -33.21 14.42 -1.11
CA HIS A 340 -32.24 14.19 -2.18
C HIS A 340 -32.74 13.16 -3.19
N MET A 341 -33.26 12.02 -2.73
CA MET A 341 -33.85 11.02 -3.64
C MET A 341 -35.03 11.58 -4.43
N ALA A 342 -35.89 12.39 -3.81
CA ALA A 342 -36.96 13.07 -4.52
C ALA A 342 -36.43 14.05 -5.59
N GLU A 343 -35.33 14.75 -5.31
CA GLU A 343 -34.68 15.63 -6.30
C GLU A 343 -34.09 14.85 -7.47
N VAL A 344 -33.36 13.76 -7.20
CA VAL A 344 -32.86 12.83 -8.22
C VAL A 344 -34.00 12.33 -9.11
N PHE A 345 -35.11 11.93 -8.49
CA PHE A 345 -36.29 11.42 -9.20
C PHE A 345 -36.98 12.50 -10.03
N MET A 346 -37.11 13.71 -9.50
CA MET A 346 -37.70 14.84 -10.21
C MET A 346 -36.97 15.15 -11.53
N HIS A 347 -35.65 14.97 -11.54
CA HIS A 347 -34.78 15.17 -12.70
C HIS A 347 -34.48 13.91 -13.50
N TRP A 348 -35.21 12.80 -13.28
CA TRP A 348 -34.96 11.52 -13.94
C TRP A 348 -34.92 11.63 -15.48
N GLN A 349 -35.87 12.32 -16.10
CA GLN A 349 -35.91 12.48 -17.56
C GLN A 349 -34.83 13.41 -18.12
N ASP A 350 -34.11 14.13 -17.25
CA ASP A 350 -32.97 14.94 -17.63
C ASP A 350 -31.65 14.17 -17.69
N CYS A 351 -31.59 13.02 -17.01
CA CYS A 351 -30.42 12.14 -16.99
C CYS A 351 -30.00 11.72 -18.42
N PRO A 352 -28.71 11.87 -18.79
CA PRO A 352 -28.22 11.48 -20.12
C PRO A 352 -28.53 10.03 -20.51
N GLN A 353 -28.48 9.11 -19.55
CA GLN A 353 -28.72 7.67 -19.74
C GLN A 353 -30.21 7.38 -20.00
N VAL A 354 -31.11 8.17 -19.42
CA VAL A 354 -32.55 8.10 -19.73
C VAL A 354 -32.83 8.69 -21.11
N LYS A 355 -32.19 9.83 -21.45
CA LYS A 355 -32.31 10.49 -22.76
C LYS A 355 -31.79 9.62 -23.91
N SER A 356 -30.72 8.84 -23.68
CA SER A 356 -30.17 7.92 -24.67
C SER A 356 -30.99 6.63 -24.82
N GLY A 357 -31.93 6.36 -23.91
CA GLY A 357 -32.68 5.12 -23.82
C GLY A 357 -31.88 3.95 -23.24
N GLN A 358 -30.71 4.24 -22.63
CA GLN A 358 -29.95 3.24 -21.89
C GLN A 358 -30.66 2.85 -20.58
N TRP A 359 -31.25 3.82 -19.88
CA TRP A 359 -32.06 3.60 -18.68
C TRP A 359 -33.56 3.70 -18.98
N PRO A 360 -34.42 3.11 -18.13
CA PRO A 360 -35.87 3.19 -18.33
C PRO A 360 -36.37 4.63 -18.35
N LYS A 361 -37.43 4.87 -19.12
CA LYS A 361 -37.95 6.22 -19.36
C LYS A 361 -38.60 6.80 -18.10
N THR A 362 -39.10 5.94 -17.22
CA THR A 362 -39.74 6.31 -15.96
C THR A 362 -39.21 5.47 -14.80
N LEU A 363 -39.37 5.97 -13.58
CA LEU A 363 -38.95 5.27 -12.36
C LEU A 363 -39.81 4.03 -12.08
N GLU A 364 -41.09 4.08 -12.45
CA GLU A 364 -42.00 2.93 -12.36
C GLU A 364 -41.49 1.74 -13.19
N GLU A 365 -40.99 2.01 -14.40
CA GLU A 365 -40.34 0.99 -15.25
C GLU A 365 -39.05 0.44 -14.60
N CYS A 366 -38.32 1.27 -13.84
CA CYS A 366 -37.12 0.81 -13.13
C CYS A 366 -37.44 -0.23 -12.04
N TRP A 367 -38.61 -0.12 -11.42
CA TRP A 367 -38.98 -0.91 -10.24
C TRP A 367 -40.00 -2.02 -10.53
N GLU A 368 -40.47 -2.15 -11.76
CA GLU A 368 -41.39 -3.22 -12.17
C GLU A 368 -40.78 -4.60 -11.91
N MET A 369 -41.29 -5.31 -10.90
CA MET A 369 -40.80 -6.61 -10.43
C MET A 369 -41.97 -7.51 -10.01
N GLU A 370 -41.87 -8.80 -10.29
CA GLU A 370 -42.86 -9.78 -9.83
C GLU A 370 -42.91 -9.81 -8.30
N GLY A 371 -44.12 -9.74 -7.74
CA GLY A 371 -44.35 -9.80 -6.29
C GLY A 371 -44.22 -8.47 -5.54
N ILE A 372 -43.87 -7.38 -6.23
CA ILE A 372 -43.84 -6.02 -5.64
C ILE A 372 -44.94 -5.19 -6.32
N ALA A 373 -45.84 -4.59 -5.52
CA ALA A 373 -46.86 -3.71 -6.08
C ALA A 373 -46.20 -2.48 -6.69
N PRO A 374 -46.49 -2.12 -7.96
CA PRO A 374 -45.90 -0.93 -8.57
C PRO A 374 -46.36 0.34 -7.83
N PRO A 375 -45.56 1.43 -7.87
CA PRO A 375 -46.04 2.72 -7.39
C PRO A 375 -47.23 3.21 -8.23
N GLU A 376 -47.93 4.23 -7.74
CA GLU A 376 -48.94 4.92 -8.55
C GLU A 376 -48.27 5.56 -9.77
N SER A 377 -48.95 5.51 -10.93
CA SER A 377 -48.41 6.08 -12.16
C SER A 377 -48.39 7.60 -12.08
N CYS A 378 -47.23 8.19 -12.31
CA CYS A 378 -47.03 9.63 -12.30
C CYS A 378 -46.98 10.23 -13.72
N SER A 379 -47.23 11.55 -13.80
CA SER A 379 -47.01 12.31 -15.04
C SER A 379 -45.64 12.98 -14.99
N TYR A 380 -44.91 12.92 -16.11
CA TYR A 380 -43.58 13.51 -16.23
C TYR A 380 -43.58 14.81 -17.06
N PRO A 381 -42.69 15.78 -16.77
CA PRO A 381 -41.72 15.79 -15.67
C PRO A 381 -42.43 15.81 -14.29
N LEU A 382 -41.85 15.13 -13.31
CA LEU A 382 -42.47 14.97 -12.00
C LEU A 382 -42.60 16.32 -11.30
N LYS A 383 -43.69 16.47 -10.54
CA LYS A 383 -43.81 17.55 -9.57
C LYS A 383 -43.17 17.12 -8.26
N GLU A 384 -42.80 18.10 -7.44
CA GLU A 384 -42.18 17.87 -6.12
C GLU A 384 -42.93 16.84 -5.27
N GLN A 385 -44.26 16.95 -5.15
CA GLN A 385 -45.04 15.99 -4.36
C GLN A 385 -44.98 14.57 -4.95
N ASP A 386 -45.13 14.42 -6.27
CA ASP A 386 -45.06 13.12 -6.93
C ASP A 386 -43.67 12.49 -6.75
N ALA A 387 -42.61 13.31 -6.79
CA ALA A 387 -41.23 12.86 -6.57
C ALA A 387 -40.97 12.44 -5.11
N LEU A 388 -41.54 13.16 -4.13
CA LEU A 388 -41.49 12.79 -2.71
C LEU A 388 -42.24 11.47 -2.45
N ASP A 389 -43.40 11.28 -3.07
CA ASP A 389 -44.18 10.06 -2.93
C ASP A 389 -43.44 8.85 -3.56
N LEU A 390 -42.75 9.05 -4.68
CA LEU A 390 -41.87 8.03 -5.29
C LEU A 390 -40.61 7.77 -4.45
N ALA A 391 -40.03 8.78 -3.78
CA ALA A 391 -38.95 8.60 -2.82
C ALA A 391 -39.39 7.76 -1.62
N ASP A 392 -40.58 8.01 -1.07
CA ASP A 392 -41.16 7.18 -0.01
C ASP A 392 -41.40 5.75 -0.47
N TYR A 393 -41.95 5.57 -1.66
CA TYR A 393 -42.12 4.24 -2.24
C TYR A 393 -40.77 3.51 -2.39
N PHE A 394 -39.75 4.18 -2.93
CA PHE A 394 -38.42 3.60 -3.09
C PHE A 394 -37.82 3.16 -1.75
N ILE A 395 -37.85 4.04 -0.75
CA ILE A 395 -37.25 3.83 0.57
C ILE A 395 -38.01 2.78 1.40
N GLN A 396 -39.34 2.81 1.38
CA GLN A 396 -40.17 2.04 2.30
C GLN A 396 -40.73 0.75 1.69
N VAL A 397 -40.80 0.66 0.36
CA VAL A 397 -41.41 -0.49 -0.34
C VAL A 397 -40.38 -1.21 -1.21
N TYR A 398 -39.82 -0.52 -2.19
CA TYR A 398 -38.94 -1.17 -3.17
C TYR A 398 -37.64 -1.70 -2.55
N ALA A 399 -36.88 -0.83 -1.88
CA ALA A 399 -35.58 -1.19 -1.34
C ALA A 399 -35.67 -2.33 -0.30
N PRO A 400 -36.58 -2.30 0.70
CA PRO A 400 -36.75 -3.40 1.65
C PRO A 400 -37.23 -4.71 1.01
N ALA A 401 -38.00 -4.64 -0.09
CA ALA A 401 -38.44 -5.83 -0.82
C ALA A 401 -37.28 -6.52 -1.56
N ARG A 402 -36.20 -5.81 -1.90
CA ARG A 402 -34.97 -6.41 -2.45
C ARG A 402 -34.09 -7.05 -1.38
N SER A 403 -34.05 -6.47 -0.18
CA SER A 403 -33.33 -7.00 0.97
C SER A 403 -33.79 -6.33 2.26
N GLU A 404 -34.04 -7.11 3.31
CA GLU A 404 -34.39 -6.60 4.64
C GLU A 404 -33.29 -5.69 5.27
N LYS A 405 -32.06 -5.77 4.74
CA LYS A 405 -30.94 -4.92 5.16
C LYS A 405 -31.00 -3.50 4.59
N ASN A 406 -31.84 -3.26 3.57
CA ASN A 406 -32.02 -1.97 2.93
C ASN A 406 -32.91 -1.04 3.78
N GLN A 407 -32.40 -0.66 4.95
CA GLN A 407 -33.05 0.27 5.88
C GLN A 407 -32.67 1.71 5.52
N LEU A 408 -33.13 2.16 4.33
CA LEU A 408 -32.80 3.49 3.79
C LEU A 408 -33.55 4.62 4.50
N ASP A 409 -34.61 4.31 5.24
CA ASP A 409 -35.31 5.20 6.17
C ASP A 409 -34.42 5.63 7.36
N LYS A 410 -33.29 4.96 7.55
CA LYS A 410 -32.26 5.25 8.56
C LYS A 410 -30.92 5.66 7.93
N PHE A 411 -30.92 6.03 6.65
CA PHE A 411 -29.69 6.45 5.97
C PHE A 411 -29.29 7.86 6.43
N GLU A 412 -28.27 7.93 7.28
CA GLU A 412 -27.77 9.18 7.85
C GLU A 412 -26.26 9.10 8.07
N GLY A 413 -25.63 10.28 8.19
CA GLY A 413 -24.21 10.39 8.49
C GLY A 413 -23.28 10.31 7.28
N PHE A 414 -23.81 10.33 6.06
CA PHE A 414 -23.04 10.29 4.80
C PHE A 414 -22.93 11.68 4.17
N ILE A 415 -21.99 11.82 3.23
CA ILE A 415 -21.74 13.06 2.49
C ILE A 415 -21.79 12.74 0.98
N TYR A 416 -22.96 12.90 0.36
CA TYR A 416 -23.11 12.71 -1.09
C TYR A 416 -22.86 13.99 -1.91
N GLU A 417 -22.86 15.16 -1.27
CA GLU A 417 -22.71 16.46 -1.92
C GLU A 417 -21.64 17.34 -1.24
N GLY A 418 -21.49 18.58 -1.74
CA GLY A 418 -20.46 19.51 -1.29
C GLY A 418 -19.09 19.25 -1.92
N PRO A 419 -18.19 20.25 -1.91
CA PRO A 419 -16.90 20.17 -2.58
C PRO A 419 -15.90 19.28 -1.85
N GLU A 420 -15.07 18.61 -2.63
CA GLU A 420 -13.96 17.77 -2.16
C GLU A 420 -12.63 18.33 -2.64
N TYR A 421 -11.63 18.29 -1.77
CA TYR A 421 -10.31 18.82 -2.05
C TYR A 421 -9.21 17.78 -1.81
N LEU A 422 -8.04 18.05 -2.38
CA LEU A 422 -6.77 17.43 -2.05
C LEU A 422 -5.85 18.54 -1.53
N THR A 423 -5.32 18.37 -0.33
CA THR A 423 -4.44 19.36 0.31
C THR A 423 -3.07 18.74 0.60
N MET A 424 -2.01 19.47 0.28
CA MET A 424 -0.65 19.20 0.74
C MET A 424 -0.31 20.09 1.92
N PHE A 425 0.13 19.51 3.03
CA PHE A 425 0.64 20.21 4.20
C PHE A 425 2.15 19.98 4.32
N ALA A 426 2.90 21.05 4.62
CA ALA A 426 4.29 20.94 5.03
C ALA A 426 4.40 20.19 6.36
N GLY A 427 5.59 19.67 6.64
CA GLY A 427 5.90 18.98 7.88
C GLY A 427 5.60 19.77 9.18
N ASP A 428 5.65 21.11 9.13
CA ASP A 428 5.29 21.97 10.25
C ASP A 428 3.78 22.29 10.35
N GLY A 429 2.96 21.63 9.55
CA GLY A 429 1.50 21.75 9.48
C GLY A 429 0.99 22.87 8.57
N ARG A 430 1.86 23.69 7.98
CA ARG A 430 1.39 24.77 7.08
C ARG A 430 0.81 24.18 5.81
N GLU A 431 -0.37 24.65 5.41
CA GLU A 431 -0.91 24.39 4.08
C GLU A 431 0.06 24.90 3.00
N LEU A 432 0.45 24.03 2.07
CA LEU A 432 1.25 24.38 0.90
C LEU A 432 0.34 24.67 -0.30
N GLN A 433 -0.58 23.76 -0.60
CA GLN A 433 -1.57 23.95 -1.66
C GLN A 433 -2.81 23.10 -1.40
N THR A 434 -3.98 23.67 -1.73
CA THR A 434 -5.24 22.93 -1.88
C THR A 434 -5.72 23.01 -3.33
N VAL A 435 -6.12 21.87 -3.89
CA VAL A 435 -6.72 21.74 -5.23
C VAL A 435 -8.01 20.93 -5.14
N ARG A 436 -8.80 20.92 -6.23
CA ARG A 436 -9.96 20.03 -6.34
C ARG A 436 -9.49 18.57 -6.24
N PHE A 437 -10.22 17.74 -5.49
CA PHE A 437 -9.95 16.29 -5.49
C PHE A 437 -10.07 15.74 -6.93
N PRO A 438 -9.12 14.91 -7.41
CA PRO A 438 -8.95 14.62 -8.84
C PRO A 438 -10.23 14.17 -9.54
N VAL A 439 -10.92 13.18 -8.95
CA VAL A 439 -12.18 12.64 -9.47
C VAL A 439 -13.27 12.81 -8.41
N GLY A 440 -14.21 13.71 -8.70
CA GLY A 440 -15.34 13.98 -7.81
C GLY A 440 -16.30 12.79 -7.70
N ARG A 441 -17.27 12.88 -6.76
CA ARG A 441 -18.29 11.82 -6.59
C ARG A 441 -19.19 11.71 -7.82
N GLU A 442 -19.48 12.86 -8.43
CA GLU A 442 -20.49 13.07 -9.48
C GLU A 442 -21.94 12.90 -8.99
N ASP A 443 -22.22 11.91 -8.14
CA ASP A 443 -23.51 11.66 -7.48
C ASP A 443 -23.33 10.96 -6.12
N ASP A 444 -24.42 10.40 -5.59
CA ASP A 444 -24.48 9.62 -4.34
C ASP A 444 -24.06 8.14 -4.51
N GLY A 445 -23.51 7.75 -5.67
CA GLY A 445 -23.12 6.39 -6.01
C GLY A 445 -24.02 5.72 -7.07
N LEU A 446 -25.07 6.39 -7.55
CA LEU A 446 -25.98 5.84 -8.57
C LEU A 446 -25.22 5.37 -9.83
N PHE A 447 -24.32 6.18 -10.39
CA PHE A 447 -23.47 5.79 -11.52
C PHE A 447 -22.35 4.82 -11.14
N TRP A 448 -21.93 4.81 -9.88
CA TRP A 448 -20.93 3.88 -9.35
C TRP A 448 -21.50 2.48 -9.10
N GLY A 449 -22.82 2.29 -9.23
CA GLY A 449 -23.50 0.99 -9.10
C GLY A 449 -23.95 0.67 -7.68
N ASP A 450 -24.04 1.67 -6.80
CA ASP A 450 -24.41 1.49 -5.39
C ASP A 450 -25.88 1.12 -5.16
N TYR A 451 -26.71 1.34 -6.18
CA TYR A 451 -28.15 1.04 -6.18
C TYR A 451 -28.50 -0.23 -6.97
N ALA A 452 -27.54 -0.78 -7.73
CA ALA A 452 -27.79 -1.80 -8.73
C ALA A 452 -28.03 -3.19 -8.12
N LEU A 453 -27.28 -3.55 -7.07
CA LEU A 453 -27.32 -4.87 -6.45
C LEU A 453 -28.45 -5.01 -5.40
N PRO A 454 -28.84 -6.25 -5.00
CA PRO A 454 -29.91 -6.46 -4.04
C PRO A 454 -29.74 -5.72 -2.71
N ARG A 455 -28.48 -5.58 -2.24
CA ARG A 455 -28.13 -4.68 -1.14
C ARG A 455 -27.85 -3.29 -1.74
N ILE A 456 -28.69 -2.31 -1.40
CA ILE A 456 -28.57 -0.93 -1.86
C ILE A 456 -27.78 -0.15 -0.81
N GLU A 457 -26.65 0.41 -1.23
CA GLU A 457 -25.64 1.00 -0.35
C GLU A 457 -25.14 2.33 -0.92
N PRO A 458 -25.95 3.40 -0.87
CA PRO A 458 -25.53 4.72 -1.34
C PRO A 458 -24.21 5.13 -0.68
N CYS A 459 -23.36 5.84 -1.42
CA CYS A 459 -22.05 6.30 -0.97
C CYS A 459 -21.06 5.16 -0.63
N ASN A 460 -21.22 3.96 -1.17
CA ASN A 460 -20.31 2.84 -0.92
C ASN A 460 -19.15 2.82 -1.92
N ARG A 461 -19.40 2.43 -3.17
CA ARG A 461 -18.33 2.27 -4.20
C ARG A 461 -17.69 3.60 -4.55
N VAL A 462 -18.47 4.68 -4.50
CA VAL A 462 -17.98 6.03 -4.76
C VAL A 462 -17.02 6.50 -3.66
N ASP A 463 -17.16 6.09 -2.41
CA ASP A 463 -16.27 6.51 -1.30
C ASP A 463 -15.23 5.45 -0.93
N ARG A 464 -14.78 4.71 -1.95
CA ARG A 464 -13.63 3.82 -1.84
C ARG A 464 -12.36 4.54 -2.28
N PHE A 465 -11.53 4.98 -1.34
CA PHE A 465 -10.30 5.73 -1.64
C PHE A 465 -9.05 4.89 -1.39
N LEU A 466 -8.02 5.09 -2.19
CA LEU A 466 -6.65 4.62 -1.93
C LEU A 466 -5.67 5.74 -2.26
N SER A 467 -4.49 5.70 -1.63
CA SER A 467 -3.40 6.61 -1.98
C SER A 467 -2.05 5.91 -1.89
N GLY A 468 -1.03 6.43 -2.58
CA GLY A 468 0.28 5.78 -2.62
C GLY A 468 1.41 6.72 -2.95
N VAL A 469 2.62 6.18 -2.90
CA VAL A 469 3.83 6.80 -3.40
C VAL A 469 4.47 5.85 -4.40
N ALA A 470 4.93 6.38 -5.53
CA ALA A 470 5.64 5.61 -6.55
C ALA A 470 6.75 6.46 -7.18
N TYR A 471 7.89 5.84 -7.48
CA TYR A 471 9.00 6.49 -8.18
C TYR A 471 8.79 6.32 -9.69
N LEU A 472 7.82 7.06 -10.24
CA LEU A 472 7.39 6.94 -11.65
C LEU A 472 8.46 7.39 -12.67
N ASP A 473 9.50 8.10 -12.23
CA ASP A 473 10.68 8.45 -13.05
C ASP A 473 11.95 7.68 -12.62
N GLY A 474 11.80 6.73 -11.69
CA GLY A 474 12.87 5.96 -11.07
C GLY A 474 13.74 6.74 -10.08
N GLU A 475 13.48 8.03 -9.83
CA GLU A 475 14.35 8.87 -9.00
C GLU A 475 13.60 9.65 -7.91
N ARG A 476 12.37 10.11 -8.15
CA ARG A 476 11.63 10.98 -7.23
C ARG A 476 10.23 10.45 -6.92
N PRO A 477 9.71 10.74 -5.72
CA PRO A 477 8.39 10.26 -5.31
C PRO A 477 7.26 11.06 -5.97
N TYR A 478 6.30 10.35 -6.56
CA TYR A 478 5.03 10.88 -7.05
C TYR A 478 3.91 10.47 -6.09
N LEU A 479 2.93 11.36 -5.89
CA LEU A 479 1.72 11.08 -5.15
C LEU A 479 0.71 10.36 -6.05
N ILE A 480 0.16 9.24 -5.58
CA ILE A 480 -0.90 8.49 -6.25
C ILE A 480 -2.19 8.68 -5.45
N MET A 481 -3.28 9.07 -6.12
CA MET A 481 -4.62 9.22 -5.54
C MET A 481 -5.63 8.41 -6.34
N ALA A 482 -6.43 7.58 -5.68
CA ALA A 482 -7.40 6.71 -6.34
C ALA A 482 -8.80 6.80 -5.73
N ARG A 483 -9.80 6.52 -6.56
CA ARG A 483 -11.22 6.43 -6.18
C ARG A 483 -11.92 5.31 -6.96
N GLY A 484 -12.60 4.43 -6.24
CA GLY A 484 -13.34 3.29 -6.75
C GLY A 484 -12.46 2.11 -7.16
N TYR A 485 -12.93 0.89 -6.90
CA TYR A 485 -12.28 -0.35 -7.34
C TYR A 485 -13.24 -1.51 -7.66
N TYR A 486 -14.46 -1.51 -7.12
CA TYR A 486 -15.47 -2.55 -7.41
C TYR A 486 -16.12 -2.40 -8.79
N THR A 487 -16.26 -1.17 -9.28
CA THR A 487 -16.89 -0.82 -10.56
C THR A 487 -16.00 0.16 -11.29
N ARG A 488 -16.35 1.44 -11.40
CA ARG A 488 -15.45 2.46 -11.94
C ARG A 488 -14.21 2.55 -11.06
N THR A 489 -13.04 2.57 -11.70
CA THR A 489 -11.74 2.68 -11.07
C THR A 489 -11.03 3.90 -11.62
N THR A 490 -10.54 4.77 -10.75
CA THR A 490 -9.75 5.94 -11.14
C THR A 490 -8.46 6.04 -10.34
N VAL A 491 -7.36 6.43 -11.01
CA VAL A 491 -6.03 6.62 -10.42
C VAL A 491 -5.40 7.86 -11.05
N THR A 492 -4.97 8.81 -10.24
CA THR A 492 -4.31 10.05 -10.67
C THR A 492 -2.94 10.14 -10.02
N ALA A 493 -1.91 10.41 -10.82
CA ALA A 493 -0.55 10.66 -10.34
C ALA A 493 -0.22 12.14 -10.37
N TYR A 494 0.41 12.65 -9.31
CA TYR A 494 0.89 14.02 -9.19
C TYR A 494 2.38 14.06 -8.90
N ASP A 495 3.12 14.97 -9.56
CA ASP A 495 4.34 15.50 -8.95
C ASP A 495 4.02 16.71 -8.06
N PHE A 496 4.89 16.94 -7.07
CA PHE A 496 4.85 18.11 -6.19
C PHE A 496 6.23 18.79 -6.04
N PHE A 497 7.10 18.63 -7.04
CA PHE A 497 8.52 19.02 -6.95
C PHE A 497 8.75 20.51 -6.71
N ASP A 498 7.85 21.36 -7.22
CA ASP A 498 7.94 22.81 -7.11
C ASP A 498 6.92 23.38 -6.11
N ASN A 499 6.56 22.62 -5.08
CA ASN A 499 5.50 22.96 -4.12
C ASN A 499 4.13 23.24 -4.77
N CYS A 500 3.85 22.54 -5.87
CA CYS A 500 2.55 22.61 -6.54
C CYS A 500 2.17 21.27 -7.16
N PHE A 501 0.90 20.90 -7.04
CA PHE A 501 0.31 19.73 -7.69
C PHE A 501 0.38 19.90 -9.21
N ARG A 502 1.09 19.00 -9.87
CA ARG A 502 1.09 18.85 -11.32
C ARG A 502 0.67 17.44 -11.68
N GLU A 503 -0.46 17.33 -12.35
CA GLU A 503 -0.95 16.04 -12.80
C GLU A 503 0.02 15.46 -13.84
N LYS A 504 0.57 14.28 -13.53
CA LYS A 504 1.44 13.51 -14.42
C LYS A 504 0.61 12.70 -15.41
N PHE A 505 -0.39 11.98 -14.92
CA PHE A 505 -1.41 11.29 -15.71
C PHE A 505 -2.66 11.05 -14.87
N ARG A 506 -3.75 10.68 -15.56
CA ARG A 506 -5.01 10.23 -14.97
C ARG A 506 -5.54 9.04 -15.75
N VAL A 507 -5.86 7.99 -15.00
CA VAL A 507 -6.48 6.74 -15.45
C VAL A 507 -7.91 6.71 -14.94
N ASP A 508 -8.86 6.37 -15.81
CA ASP A 508 -10.28 6.26 -15.49
C ASP A 508 -10.92 5.18 -16.35
N SER A 509 -11.39 4.10 -15.72
CA SER A 509 -12.06 3.00 -16.42
C SER A 509 -13.39 3.42 -17.04
N GLY A 510 -13.94 4.55 -16.60
CA GLY A 510 -15.30 4.99 -16.88
C GLY A 510 -16.37 4.15 -16.16
N TYR A 511 -17.60 4.66 -16.30
CA TYR A 511 -18.89 3.96 -16.25
C TYR A 511 -18.88 2.44 -16.41
N VAL A 512 -19.25 1.60 -15.43
CA VAL A 512 -19.80 0.27 -15.77
C VAL A 512 -21.19 0.47 -16.40
N PRO A 513 -21.46 -0.04 -17.61
CA PRO A 513 -22.79 0.09 -18.22
C PRO A 513 -23.86 -0.62 -17.40
N MET A 514 -24.94 0.10 -17.08
CA MET A 514 -26.16 -0.44 -16.50
C MET A 514 -27.33 -0.10 -17.42
N ASP A 515 -28.20 -1.07 -17.69
CA ASP A 515 -29.48 -0.87 -18.37
C ASP A 515 -30.57 -0.39 -17.40
N ASN A 516 -30.41 -0.68 -16.11
CA ASN A 516 -31.23 -0.15 -15.03
C ASN A 516 -30.36 0.04 -13.76
N PRO A 517 -30.16 1.27 -13.26
CA PRO A 517 -29.27 1.52 -12.13
C PRO A 517 -29.83 1.01 -10.79
N PHE A 518 -31.10 0.63 -10.73
CA PHE A 518 -31.72 0.02 -9.54
C PHE A 518 -31.80 -1.50 -9.63
N ARG A 519 -31.44 -2.10 -10.76
CA ARG A 519 -31.47 -3.56 -10.96
C ARG A 519 -30.56 -3.98 -12.11
N ALA A 520 -29.26 -3.97 -11.83
CA ALA A 520 -28.25 -4.50 -12.73
C ALA A 520 -27.38 -5.51 -11.95
N GLU A 521 -27.66 -6.79 -12.14
CA GLU A 521 -26.85 -7.88 -11.55
C GLU A 521 -25.57 -8.08 -12.38
N GLY A 522 -24.52 -8.61 -11.75
CA GLY A 522 -23.25 -8.87 -12.42
C GLY A 522 -22.41 -7.63 -12.75
N ILE A 523 -22.75 -6.44 -12.23
CA ILE A 523 -22.02 -5.19 -12.53
C ILE A 523 -20.52 -5.22 -12.18
N HIS A 524 -20.09 -6.12 -11.29
CA HIS A 524 -18.67 -6.34 -10.97
C HIS A 524 -17.93 -7.08 -12.10
N GLU A 525 -18.64 -7.90 -12.89
CA GLU A 525 -18.08 -8.70 -13.98
C GLU A 525 -17.92 -7.87 -15.28
N VAL A 526 -18.64 -6.76 -15.42
CA VAL A 526 -18.66 -5.93 -16.62
C VAL A 526 -17.51 -4.91 -16.61
N GLU A 527 -16.90 -4.66 -17.77
CA GLU A 527 -15.87 -3.63 -17.92
C GLU A 527 -16.48 -2.22 -17.93
N GLY A 528 -15.63 -1.21 -17.69
CA GLY A 528 -16.04 0.19 -17.78
C GLY A 528 -16.27 0.67 -19.24
N THR A 529 -16.59 1.94 -19.41
CA THR A 529 -16.88 2.53 -20.73
C THR A 529 -15.66 3.17 -21.41
N ASP A 530 -14.54 3.34 -20.70
CA ASP A 530 -13.35 3.97 -21.29
C ASP A 530 -12.65 3.03 -22.30
N PRO A 531 -12.33 3.47 -23.52
CA PRO A 531 -11.79 2.61 -24.57
C PRO A 531 -10.40 2.02 -24.27
N VAL A 532 -9.65 2.58 -23.32
CA VAL A 532 -8.30 2.14 -22.95
C VAL A 532 -8.33 1.43 -21.60
N TYR A 533 -9.06 1.97 -20.64
CA TYR A 533 -8.98 1.59 -19.24
C TYR A 533 -10.18 0.78 -18.74
N ALA A 534 -11.18 0.50 -19.59
CA ALA A 534 -12.40 -0.25 -19.22
C ALA A 534 -12.12 -1.53 -18.41
N ALA A 535 -11.07 -2.27 -18.77
CA ALA A 535 -10.69 -3.52 -18.12
C ALA A 535 -10.20 -3.36 -16.66
N LEU A 536 -9.91 -2.15 -16.18
CA LEU A 536 -9.57 -1.87 -14.77
C LEU A 536 -10.77 -1.94 -13.83
N ALA A 537 -11.99 -1.82 -14.36
CA ALA A 537 -13.18 -1.85 -13.55
C ALA A 537 -13.30 -3.18 -12.78
N GLY A 538 -13.49 -3.13 -11.47
CA GLY A 538 -13.67 -4.34 -10.64
C GLY A 538 -12.40 -5.12 -10.30
N GLN A 539 -11.21 -4.58 -10.56
CA GLN A 539 -9.93 -5.30 -10.34
C GLN A 539 -9.15 -4.83 -9.09
N GLY A 540 -9.46 -3.64 -8.55
CA GLY A 540 -8.68 -3.08 -7.45
C GLY A 540 -8.97 -3.78 -6.12
N ASN A 541 -8.00 -3.76 -5.21
CA ASN A 541 -8.14 -4.29 -3.85
C ASN A 541 -8.44 -3.18 -2.84
N HIS A 542 -8.59 -3.54 -1.57
CA HIS A 542 -8.51 -2.60 -0.44
C HIS A 542 -7.07 -2.13 -0.12
N SER A 543 -6.17 -2.20 -1.10
CA SER A 543 -4.79 -1.74 -1.03
C SER A 543 -4.22 -1.55 -2.43
N LEU A 544 -3.06 -0.92 -2.52
CA LEU A 544 -2.23 -0.86 -3.71
C LEU A 544 -0.77 -1.07 -3.34
N ALA A 545 0.08 -1.35 -4.31
CA ALA A 545 1.52 -1.40 -4.14
C ALA A 545 2.22 -0.68 -5.31
N ALA A 546 3.50 -0.35 -5.14
CA ALA A 546 4.34 0.21 -6.18
C ALA A 546 5.65 -0.58 -6.28
N ALA A 547 6.04 -1.00 -7.48
CA ALA A 547 7.27 -1.72 -7.76
C ALA A 547 7.66 -1.62 -9.24
N ASP A 548 8.95 -1.67 -9.54
CA ASP A 548 9.49 -1.82 -10.91
C ASP A 548 9.28 -3.26 -11.37
N VAL A 549 8.09 -3.58 -11.87
CA VAL A 549 7.72 -4.95 -12.24
C VAL A 549 8.28 -5.34 -13.59
N ASP A 550 8.58 -4.37 -14.46
CA ASP A 550 9.01 -4.61 -15.83
C ASP A 550 10.51 -4.39 -16.10
N GLY A 551 11.26 -3.89 -15.12
CA GLY A 551 12.72 -3.73 -15.14
C GLY A 551 13.21 -2.51 -15.91
N ASP A 552 12.37 -1.50 -16.13
CA ASP A 552 12.77 -0.22 -16.73
C ASP A 552 13.30 0.81 -15.71
N GLY A 553 13.27 0.46 -14.42
CA GLY A 553 13.77 1.29 -13.32
C GLY A 553 12.77 2.30 -12.78
N CYS A 554 11.58 2.41 -13.37
CA CYS A 554 10.45 3.17 -12.85
C CYS A 554 9.53 2.23 -12.07
N MET A 555 8.71 2.76 -11.16
CA MET A 555 7.72 1.94 -10.46
C MET A 555 6.36 1.99 -11.16
N GLU A 556 5.74 0.83 -11.32
CA GLU A 556 4.36 0.67 -11.73
C GLU A 556 3.43 0.68 -10.52
N ILE A 557 2.14 0.91 -10.76
CA ILE A 557 1.10 0.88 -9.73
C ILE A 557 0.37 -0.46 -9.83
N ILE A 558 0.59 -1.33 -8.86
CA ILE A 558 -0.11 -2.61 -8.73
C ILE A 558 -1.42 -2.36 -7.99
N TYR A 559 -2.53 -2.46 -8.71
CA TYR A 559 -3.87 -2.12 -8.24
C TYR A 559 -4.73 -3.40 -8.19
N GLY A 560 -4.42 -4.28 -7.23
CA GLY A 560 -5.05 -5.59 -7.08
C GLY A 560 -4.74 -6.54 -8.25
N ALA A 561 -5.76 -6.89 -9.01
CA ALA A 561 -5.66 -7.79 -10.16
C ALA A 561 -5.12 -7.12 -11.45
N ALA A 562 -4.82 -5.83 -11.44
CA ALA A 562 -4.28 -5.08 -12.58
C ALA A 562 -3.02 -4.28 -12.24
N VAL A 563 -2.26 -3.89 -13.26
CA VAL A 563 -1.06 -3.06 -13.15
C VAL A 563 -1.12 -1.91 -14.14
N ILE A 564 -0.92 -0.69 -13.63
CA ILE A 564 -0.83 0.56 -14.41
C ILE A 564 0.66 0.91 -14.50
N ASP A 565 1.11 1.21 -15.71
CA ASP A 565 2.49 1.53 -16.02
C ASP A 565 2.91 2.90 -15.43
N HIS A 566 4.21 3.15 -15.29
CA HIS A 566 4.77 4.39 -14.73
C HIS A 566 4.38 5.66 -15.53
N ASP A 567 3.98 5.50 -16.79
CA ASP A 567 3.50 6.57 -17.67
C ASP A 567 1.97 6.75 -17.68
N GLY A 568 1.25 5.89 -16.95
CA GLY A 568 -0.21 5.88 -16.86
C GLY A 568 -0.92 4.97 -17.86
N SER A 569 -0.19 4.31 -18.77
CA SER A 569 -0.77 3.29 -19.64
C SER A 569 -1.16 2.03 -18.86
N LEU A 570 -2.08 1.23 -19.40
CA LEU A 570 -2.47 -0.03 -18.77
C LEU A 570 -1.45 -1.12 -19.15
N LEU A 571 -0.59 -1.55 -18.22
CA LEU A 571 0.35 -2.64 -18.46
C LEU A 571 -0.42 -3.95 -18.69
N TYR A 572 -1.33 -4.30 -17.77
CA TYR A 572 -2.34 -5.34 -17.97
C TYR A 572 -3.48 -5.28 -16.95
N SER A 573 -4.57 -5.96 -17.29
CA SER A 573 -5.65 -6.33 -16.36
C SER A 573 -5.87 -7.85 -16.46
N SER A 574 -5.94 -8.55 -15.33
CA SER A 574 -5.88 -10.02 -15.33
C SER A 574 -7.24 -10.69 -15.53
N TYR A 575 -7.24 -11.69 -16.40
CA TYR A 575 -8.39 -12.54 -16.72
C TYR A 575 -7.93 -13.99 -16.86
N ASP A 576 -8.79 -14.93 -16.51
CA ASP A 576 -8.59 -16.34 -16.81
C ASP A 576 -9.94 -17.07 -16.93
N TYR A 577 -9.93 -18.39 -17.06
CA TYR A 577 -11.11 -19.23 -17.21
C TYR A 577 -11.52 -19.85 -15.87
N ARG A 578 -12.78 -19.66 -15.52
CA ARG A 578 -13.43 -20.40 -14.43
C ARG A 578 -13.49 -21.90 -14.72
N PRO A 579 -13.76 -22.76 -13.71
CA PRO A 579 -13.93 -24.20 -13.91
C PRO A 579 -14.98 -24.59 -14.94
N ASP A 580 -15.99 -23.74 -15.19
CA ASP A 580 -17.03 -23.94 -16.19
C ASP A 580 -16.65 -23.46 -17.61
N GLY A 581 -15.43 -22.95 -17.79
CA GLY A 581 -14.89 -22.50 -19.08
C GLY A 581 -15.26 -21.07 -19.46
N VAL A 582 -15.92 -20.30 -18.58
CA VAL A 582 -16.20 -18.88 -18.82
C VAL A 582 -14.96 -18.05 -18.50
N ARG A 583 -14.54 -17.18 -19.44
CA ARG A 583 -13.47 -16.21 -19.20
C ARG A 583 -13.99 -15.11 -18.28
N ALA A 584 -13.33 -14.88 -17.16
CA ALA A 584 -13.70 -13.90 -16.15
C ALA A 584 -12.47 -13.13 -15.66
N LYS A 585 -12.72 -11.96 -15.07
CA LYS A 585 -11.71 -11.19 -14.34
C LYS A 585 -11.21 -12.01 -13.16
N LEU A 586 -9.96 -11.79 -12.76
CA LEU A 586 -9.53 -12.28 -11.43
C LEU A 586 -10.27 -11.54 -10.31
N GLY A 587 -10.54 -10.25 -10.50
CA GLY A 587 -11.46 -9.47 -9.67
C GLY A 587 -10.82 -8.83 -8.44
N HIS A 588 -11.67 -8.19 -7.64
CA HIS A 588 -11.35 -7.57 -6.36
C HIS A 588 -10.86 -8.59 -5.32
N GLY A 589 -9.99 -8.15 -4.40
CA GLY A 589 -9.62 -8.91 -3.21
C GLY A 589 -9.20 -8.07 -2.00
N ASP A 590 -9.05 -8.78 -0.87
CA ASP A 590 -8.78 -8.20 0.45
C ASP A 590 -7.29 -8.14 0.84
N ALA A 591 -6.44 -8.92 0.17
CA ALA A 591 -5.01 -9.00 0.47
C ALA A 591 -4.16 -9.29 -0.78
N MET A 592 -3.01 -8.63 -0.87
CA MET A 592 -2.06 -8.76 -1.97
C MET A 592 -0.64 -8.49 -1.49
N HIS A 593 0.31 -9.28 -1.98
CA HIS A 593 1.73 -9.18 -1.66
C HIS A 593 2.57 -9.16 -2.92
N VAL A 594 3.38 -8.11 -3.10
CA VAL A 594 4.29 -7.93 -4.24
C VAL A 594 5.72 -8.03 -3.72
N ALA A 595 6.45 -9.04 -4.16
CA ALA A 595 7.84 -9.26 -3.75
C ALA A 595 8.59 -10.14 -4.76
N LYS A 596 9.91 -10.27 -4.60
CA LYS A 596 10.67 -11.37 -5.20
C LYS A 596 10.37 -12.67 -4.43
N ILE A 597 9.24 -13.33 -4.73
CA ILE A 597 8.76 -14.52 -4.00
C ILE A 597 9.57 -15.76 -4.41
N ASP A 598 9.77 -15.95 -5.71
CA ASP A 598 10.66 -16.98 -6.27
C ASP A 598 11.97 -16.32 -6.73
N PRO A 599 13.05 -16.37 -5.91
CA PRO A 599 14.32 -15.74 -6.27
C PRO A 599 15.03 -16.42 -7.45
N ASP A 600 14.55 -17.58 -7.90
CA ASP A 600 15.04 -18.26 -9.11
C ASP A 600 14.17 -17.92 -10.35
N ARG A 601 13.21 -16.99 -10.25
CA ARG A 601 12.45 -16.42 -11.38
C ARG A 601 12.83 -14.94 -11.56
N PRO A 602 13.06 -14.48 -12.80
CA PRO A 602 13.30 -13.07 -13.03
C PRO A 602 12.09 -12.19 -12.70
N GLY A 603 12.34 -11.04 -12.10
CA GLY A 603 11.32 -10.05 -11.73
C GLY A 603 10.51 -10.42 -10.49
N TYR A 604 9.45 -9.64 -10.25
CA TYR A 604 8.57 -9.78 -9.09
C TYR A 604 7.43 -10.76 -9.33
N GLN A 605 6.80 -11.20 -8.23
CA GLN A 605 5.56 -11.95 -8.25
C GLN A 605 4.52 -11.28 -7.35
N ILE A 606 3.25 -11.51 -7.67
CA ILE A 606 2.09 -11.01 -6.92
C ILE A 606 1.32 -12.21 -6.38
N PHE A 607 1.24 -12.35 -5.05
CA PHE A 607 0.35 -13.31 -4.40
C PHE A 607 -0.89 -12.60 -3.89
N ASN A 608 -2.08 -13.06 -4.29
CA ASN A 608 -3.32 -12.31 -4.09
C ASN A 608 -4.51 -13.27 -3.96
N VAL A 609 -5.46 -12.92 -3.09
CA VAL A 609 -6.79 -13.55 -2.95
C VAL A 609 -7.87 -12.74 -3.64
N PHE A 610 -9.02 -13.37 -3.94
CA PHE A 610 -10.14 -12.76 -4.66
C PHE A 610 -11.48 -13.03 -3.96
N GLU A 611 -12.33 -12.00 -3.84
CA GLU A 611 -13.61 -12.06 -3.09
C GLU A 611 -14.76 -12.67 -3.91
N GLY A 612 -14.64 -12.68 -5.24
CA GLY A 612 -15.75 -12.99 -6.15
C GLY A 612 -16.32 -14.42 -6.09
N GLY A 613 -15.69 -15.33 -5.33
CA GLY A 613 -16.12 -16.73 -5.17
C GLY A 613 -16.38 -17.42 -6.50
N GLU A 614 -17.58 -17.99 -6.69
CA GLU A 614 -17.96 -18.68 -7.93
C GLU A 614 -17.89 -17.81 -9.20
N ALA A 615 -17.89 -16.47 -9.07
CA ALA A 615 -17.84 -15.56 -10.20
C ALA A 615 -16.43 -15.40 -10.80
N VAL A 616 -15.36 -15.81 -10.09
CA VAL A 616 -13.97 -15.58 -10.50
C VAL A 616 -13.20 -16.88 -10.77
N PRO A 617 -12.11 -16.85 -11.56
CA PRO A 617 -11.34 -18.06 -11.90
C PRO A 617 -10.60 -18.69 -10.72
N TYR A 618 -10.20 -17.88 -9.74
CA TYR A 618 -9.35 -18.29 -8.62
C TYR A 618 -9.87 -17.69 -7.31
N GLY A 619 -9.77 -18.43 -6.21
CA GLY A 619 -9.85 -17.86 -4.86
C GLY A 619 -8.53 -17.22 -4.43
N PHE A 620 -7.40 -17.75 -4.92
CA PHE A 620 -6.08 -17.14 -4.79
C PHE A 620 -5.17 -17.52 -5.96
N ALA A 621 -4.19 -16.67 -6.27
CA ALA A 621 -3.19 -16.94 -7.29
C ALA A 621 -1.83 -16.29 -6.97
N LEU A 622 -0.76 -16.99 -7.35
CA LEU A 622 0.56 -16.40 -7.53
C LEU A 622 0.73 -16.05 -9.01
N ARG A 623 1.06 -14.80 -9.31
CA ARG A 623 1.19 -14.26 -10.67
C ARG A 623 2.56 -13.70 -10.92
N ASP A 624 3.00 -13.75 -12.18
CA ASP A 624 4.12 -12.97 -12.66
C ASP A 624 3.75 -11.48 -12.66
N ALA A 625 4.53 -10.65 -11.97
CA ALA A 625 4.14 -9.25 -11.76
C ALA A 625 4.18 -8.41 -13.04
N GLN A 626 5.04 -8.75 -14.01
CA GLN A 626 5.16 -8.02 -15.27
C GLN A 626 4.02 -8.34 -16.25
N THR A 627 3.55 -9.59 -16.25
CA THR A 627 2.66 -10.10 -17.31
C THR A 627 1.26 -10.45 -16.84
N GLY A 628 1.04 -10.60 -15.55
CA GLY A 628 -0.21 -11.09 -14.97
C GLY A 628 -0.45 -12.58 -15.16
N GLU A 629 0.48 -13.31 -15.78
CA GLU A 629 0.41 -14.76 -15.97
C GLU A 629 0.26 -15.46 -14.61
N VAL A 630 -0.79 -16.26 -14.45
CA VAL A 630 -0.96 -17.11 -13.28
C VAL A 630 0.05 -18.25 -13.32
N LEU A 631 0.97 -18.25 -12.36
CA LEU A 631 2.00 -19.29 -12.21
C LEU A 631 1.39 -20.54 -11.55
N PHE A 632 0.56 -20.32 -10.54
CA PHE A 632 -0.36 -21.29 -9.97
C PHE A 632 -1.45 -20.56 -9.16
N GLY A 633 -2.55 -21.24 -8.93
CA GLY A 633 -3.67 -20.76 -8.12
C GLY A 633 -4.70 -21.86 -7.95
N GLU A 634 -5.62 -21.67 -7.02
CA GLU A 634 -6.74 -22.60 -6.78
C GLU A 634 -8.07 -21.85 -6.82
N TYR A 635 -9.07 -22.50 -7.40
CA TYR A 635 -10.44 -22.01 -7.39
C TYR A 635 -11.07 -22.18 -6.01
N ALA A 636 -11.85 -21.19 -5.57
CA ALA A 636 -12.70 -21.27 -4.39
C ALA A 636 -14.10 -20.75 -4.75
N ALA A 637 -15.13 -21.46 -4.31
CA ALA A 637 -16.52 -21.04 -4.50
C ALA A 637 -16.96 -19.95 -3.50
N GLU A 638 -16.14 -19.69 -2.49
CA GLU A 638 -16.39 -18.72 -1.42
C GLU A 638 -15.26 -17.69 -1.36
N ASP A 639 -15.53 -16.58 -0.67
CA ASP A 639 -14.55 -15.52 -0.41
C ASP A 639 -13.40 -16.04 0.47
N LEU A 640 -12.17 -15.79 0.02
CA LEU A 640 -10.95 -16.00 0.78
C LEU A 640 -10.35 -14.64 1.19
N GLY A 641 -10.86 -14.02 2.25
CA GLY A 641 -10.50 -12.66 2.62
C GLY A 641 -9.06 -12.40 3.14
N ARG A 642 -8.13 -13.37 3.11
CA ARG A 642 -6.74 -13.17 3.60
C ARG A 642 -5.73 -14.08 2.90
N CYS A 643 -4.53 -13.56 2.66
CA CYS A 643 -3.35 -14.34 2.28
C CYS A 643 -2.08 -13.72 2.86
N MET A 644 -0.96 -14.45 2.82
CA MET A 644 0.34 -13.96 3.27
C MET A 644 1.49 -14.65 2.55
N ILE A 645 2.65 -13.98 2.53
CA ILE A 645 3.92 -14.53 2.05
C ILE A 645 5.01 -14.35 3.10
N GLY A 646 6.03 -15.20 3.08
CA GLY A 646 7.15 -15.09 4.01
C GLY A 646 8.09 -16.29 3.99
N LYS A 647 9.29 -16.09 4.52
CA LYS A 647 10.28 -17.14 4.74
C LYS A 647 10.01 -17.84 6.08
N ILE A 648 9.05 -18.75 6.09
CA ILE A 648 8.60 -19.46 7.31
C ILE A 648 9.13 -20.90 7.40
N ASP A 649 9.68 -21.43 6.32
CA ASP A 649 10.39 -22.70 6.28
C ASP A 649 11.84 -22.49 5.81
N PRO A 650 12.82 -22.52 6.73
CA PRO A 650 14.24 -22.36 6.42
C PRO A 650 14.77 -23.33 5.36
N GLY A 651 14.18 -24.53 5.23
CA GLY A 651 14.67 -25.58 4.34
C GLY A 651 14.21 -25.46 2.89
N THR A 652 13.24 -24.60 2.60
CA THR A 652 12.60 -24.50 1.28
C THR A 652 12.94 -23.18 0.58
N ARG A 653 13.53 -23.26 -0.62
CA ARG A 653 13.95 -22.09 -1.43
C ARG A 653 12.78 -21.15 -1.75
N GLY A 654 13.01 -19.84 -1.60
CA GLY A 654 12.02 -18.79 -1.85
C GLY A 654 11.10 -18.53 -0.67
N LEU A 655 10.19 -17.56 -0.85
CA LEU A 655 9.14 -17.25 0.12
C LEU A 655 8.00 -18.26 -0.04
N GLN A 656 7.52 -18.80 1.08
CA GLN A 656 6.28 -19.57 1.10
C GLN A 656 5.10 -18.61 0.96
N VAL A 657 4.00 -19.12 0.44
CA VAL A 657 2.74 -18.39 0.28
C VAL A 657 1.61 -19.20 0.92
N TRP A 658 0.66 -18.55 1.58
CA TRP A 658 -0.44 -19.27 2.22
C TRP A 658 -1.75 -18.49 2.30
N VAL A 659 -2.82 -19.29 2.33
CA VAL A 659 -4.20 -18.88 2.66
C VAL A 659 -4.68 -19.79 3.79
N ASN A 660 -5.26 -20.94 3.44
CA ASN A 660 -5.65 -22.01 4.37
C ASN A 660 -4.60 -23.14 4.44
N GLU A 661 -3.69 -23.18 3.46
CA GLU A 661 -2.61 -24.17 3.34
C GLU A 661 -1.34 -23.45 2.90
N VAL A 662 -0.18 -24.02 3.19
CA VAL A 662 1.13 -23.45 2.84
C VAL A 662 1.65 -24.09 1.56
N PHE A 663 2.13 -23.26 0.63
CA PHE A 663 2.77 -23.67 -0.61
C PHE A 663 4.18 -23.08 -0.69
N ASP A 664 5.09 -23.76 -1.37
CA ASP A 664 6.32 -23.13 -1.83
C ASP A 664 6.05 -22.14 -2.99
N CYS A 665 7.07 -21.37 -3.35
CA CYS A 665 7.00 -20.39 -4.43
C CYS A 665 6.70 -20.98 -5.84
N ARG A 666 6.57 -22.31 -5.96
CA ARG A 666 6.28 -23.04 -7.20
C ARG A 666 4.96 -23.80 -7.15
N GLY A 667 4.15 -23.59 -6.11
CA GLY A 667 2.81 -24.16 -5.98
C GLY A 667 2.77 -25.58 -5.47
N ARG A 668 3.89 -26.11 -4.95
CA ARG A 668 3.88 -27.39 -4.24
C ARG A 668 3.49 -27.14 -2.80
N LYS A 669 2.41 -27.78 -2.38
CA LYS A 669 1.95 -27.81 -0.99
C LYS A 669 3.01 -28.36 -0.05
N LEU A 670 3.17 -27.70 1.10
CA LEU A 670 4.11 -28.06 2.16
C LEU A 670 3.36 -28.55 3.40
N GLU A 671 3.95 -29.51 4.11
CA GLU A 671 3.46 -29.98 5.42
C GLU A 671 4.02 -29.08 6.55
N VAL A 672 3.74 -27.79 6.47
CA VAL A 672 4.17 -26.74 7.42
C VAL A 672 2.92 -26.15 8.07
N PRO A 673 2.91 -25.89 9.39
CA PRO A 673 1.77 -25.23 10.05
C PRO A 673 1.48 -23.86 9.42
N VAL A 674 0.21 -23.54 9.22
CA VAL A 674 -0.23 -22.26 8.64
C VAL A 674 -0.11 -21.15 9.69
N PRO A 675 0.75 -20.14 9.50
CA PRO A 675 0.82 -18.99 10.39
C PRO A 675 -0.37 -18.04 10.18
N GLY A 676 -0.48 -17.02 11.03
CA GLY A 676 -1.45 -15.94 10.84
C GLY A 676 -1.31 -15.23 9.48
N THR A 677 -2.38 -14.61 9.01
CA THR A 677 -2.47 -13.94 7.69
C THR A 677 -2.77 -12.43 7.82
N ASN A 678 -2.19 -11.78 8.84
CA ASN A 678 -2.41 -10.37 9.11
C ASN A 678 -1.25 -9.48 8.61
N GLN A 679 -0.15 -9.43 9.36
CA GLN A 679 1.02 -8.61 9.04
C GLN A 679 2.29 -9.44 9.24
N SER A 680 3.26 -9.28 8.34
CA SER A 680 4.59 -9.85 8.51
C SER A 680 5.53 -8.85 9.20
N ILE A 681 6.50 -9.35 9.95
CA ILE A 681 7.55 -8.55 10.56
C ILE A 681 8.92 -9.26 10.46
N ARG A 682 9.98 -8.49 10.20
CA ARG A 682 11.38 -8.89 10.16
C ARG A 682 11.95 -8.65 11.54
N TRP A 683 11.59 -9.55 12.46
CA TRP A 683 11.88 -9.40 13.88
C TRP A 683 13.13 -10.17 14.28
N ALA A 684 13.22 -11.45 13.92
CA ALA A 684 14.31 -12.34 14.29
C ALA A 684 15.63 -11.96 13.63
N GLY A 685 16.74 -12.33 14.27
CA GLY A 685 18.08 -12.04 13.78
C GLY A 685 18.58 -12.93 12.62
N ASP A 686 17.76 -13.83 12.08
CA ASP A 686 18.16 -14.88 11.13
C ASP A 686 17.58 -14.71 9.72
N MET A 687 16.94 -13.56 9.43
CA MET A 687 16.25 -13.27 8.18
C MET A 687 15.10 -14.24 7.81
N SER A 688 14.55 -14.96 8.78
CA SER A 688 13.23 -15.57 8.64
C SER A 688 12.11 -14.52 8.72
N THR A 689 10.88 -14.91 8.38
CA THR A 689 9.70 -14.03 8.48
C THR A 689 8.86 -14.40 9.69
N GLN A 690 8.62 -13.43 10.56
CA GLN A 690 7.65 -13.55 11.65
C GLN A 690 6.32 -12.94 11.24
N ILE A 691 5.28 -13.33 11.96
CA ILE A 691 3.92 -12.83 11.79
C ILE A 691 3.46 -12.16 13.07
N ILE A 692 2.76 -11.04 12.90
CA ILE A 692 1.99 -10.41 13.96
C ILE A 692 0.61 -11.05 13.92
N ASP A 693 0.35 -11.95 14.86
CA ASP A 693 -0.95 -12.57 14.98
C ASP A 693 -1.92 -11.63 15.73
N GLY A 694 -3.12 -11.59 15.18
CA GLY A 694 -4.23 -10.75 15.57
C GLY A 694 -5.57 -11.40 15.24
N ALA A 695 -5.67 -12.73 15.10
CA ALA A 695 -6.97 -13.35 14.87
C ALA A 695 -7.91 -13.11 16.07
N GLN A 696 -8.91 -12.22 15.90
CA GLN A 696 -10.04 -12.14 16.81
C GLN A 696 -10.94 -13.35 16.59
N TYR A 697 -10.96 -14.25 17.57
CA TYR A 697 -12.14 -15.05 17.80
C TYR A 697 -13.09 -14.22 18.67
N ILE A 698 -14.41 -14.35 18.47
CA ILE A 698 -15.41 -13.62 19.27
C ILE A 698 -15.07 -13.76 20.76
N GLY A 699 -14.71 -12.64 21.42
CA GLY A 699 -14.35 -12.58 22.84
C GLY A 699 -12.85 -12.54 23.19
N THR A 700 -11.92 -12.50 22.24
CA THR A 700 -10.47 -12.34 22.51
C THR A 700 -9.99 -10.89 22.40
N VAL A 701 -8.98 -10.54 23.19
CA VAL A 701 -8.24 -9.26 23.12
C VAL A 701 -6.97 -9.49 22.32
N GLN A 702 -6.75 -8.71 21.28
CA GLN A 702 -5.55 -8.78 20.44
C GLN A 702 -4.50 -7.80 20.95
N THR A 703 -3.32 -8.32 21.28
CA THR A 703 -2.20 -7.49 21.73
C THR A 703 -1.10 -7.36 20.68
N GLY A 704 -1.19 -8.04 19.53
CA GLY A 704 -0.18 -8.00 18.46
C GLY A 704 1.01 -8.93 18.73
N VAL A 705 0.73 -10.22 18.98
CA VAL A 705 1.76 -11.21 19.32
C VAL A 705 2.67 -11.48 18.12
N ILE A 706 3.99 -11.37 18.31
CA ILE A 706 4.97 -11.77 17.27
C ILE A 706 5.31 -13.25 17.47
N ASN A 707 5.13 -14.04 16.41
CA ASN A 707 5.49 -15.45 16.41
C ASN A 707 5.83 -15.97 15.01
N ASP A 708 6.42 -17.17 14.96
CA ASP A 708 6.55 -17.97 13.75
C ASP A 708 6.60 -19.48 14.08
N ASN A 709 6.80 -20.30 13.05
CA ASN A 709 6.92 -21.75 13.19
C ASN A 709 8.28 -22.24 13.72
N THR A 710 9.33 -21.40 13.69
CA THR A 710 10.72 -21.78 13.97
C THR A 710 11.10 -21.47 15.42
N HIS A 711 10.78 -20.27 15.87
CA HIS A 711 11.07 -19.69 17.17
C HIS A 711 9.89 -19.78 18.14
N GLY A 712 8.66 -19.94 17.61
CA GLY A 712 7.44 -19.87 18.40
C GLY A 712 7.10 -18.43 18.78
N THR A 713 6.50 -18.20 19.94
CA THR A 713 6.16 -16.85 20.42
C THR A 713 7.41 -16.09 20.86
N MET A 714 7.68 -14.95 20.19
CA MET A 714 8.84 -14.11 20.45
C MET A 714 8.49 -12.86 21.28
N LEU A 715 7.29 -12.31 21.09
CA LEU A 715 6.81 -11.16 21.84
C LEU A 715 5.32 -11.32 22.15
N VAL A 716 4.94 -11.14 23.41
CA VAL A 716 3.54 -10.95 23.84
C VAL A 716 3.43 -9.54 24.40
N PRO A 717 2.92 -8.58 23.61
CA PRO A 717 2.79 -7.21 24.10
C PRO A 717 1.84 -7.13 25.31
N GLU A 718 2.24 -6.34 26.30
CA GLU A 718 1.47 -6.07 27.51
C GLU A 718 0.86 -4.68 27.44
N ASP A 719 -0.38 -4.51 27.92
CA ASP A 719 -1.07 -3.21 28.00
C ASP A 719 -1.24 -2.46 26.67
N THR A 720 -1.19 -3.18 25.55
CA THR A 720 -1.40 -2.64 24.20
C THR A 720 -2.60 -3.29 23.51
N MET A 721 -3.00 -2.72 22.38
CA MET A 721 -4.03 -3.25 21.48
C MET A 721 -3.64 -3.05 20.02
N THR A 722 -4.14 -3.94 19.18
CA THR A 722 -4.27 -3.71 17.73
C THR A 722 -5.54 -2.90 17.41
N ASN A 723 -5.69 -2.56 16.13
CA ASN A 723 -6.71 -1.68 15.58
C ASN A 723 -7.63 -2.39 14.58
N ASN A 724 -8.67 -1.68 14.14
CA ASN A 724 -9.52 -2.07 13.00
C ASN A 724 -10.26 -3.40 13.19
N GLY A 725 -10.64 -3.72 14.43
CA GLY A 725 -11.46 -4.88 14.78
C GLY A 725 -10.82 -6.21 14.38
N THR A 726 -11.51 -6.97 13.52
CA THR A 726 -11.02 -8.28 13.04
C THR A 726 -9.86 -8.18 12.05
N LYS A 727 -9.57 -6.99 11.49
CA LYS A 727 -8.35 -6.77 10.70
C LYS A 727 -7.12 -6.91 11.59
N GLY A 728 -7.19 -6.36 12.79
CA GLY A 728 -6.22 -6.58 13.86
C GLY A 728 -4.87 -5.93 13.59
N ASN A 729 -4.87 -4.77 12.93
CA ASN A 729 -3.65 -4.14 12.47
C ASN A 729 -2.85 -3.54 13.65
N PRO A 730 -1.52 -3.62 13.64
CA PRO A 730 -0.71 -2.70 14.42
C PRO A 730 -0.93 -1.26 13.93
N CYS A 731 -0.47 -0.27 14.70
CA CYS A 731 -0.47 1.12 14.23
C CYS A 731 0.49 1.29 13.05
N LEU A 732 1.68 0.68 13.15
CA LEU A 732 2.70 0.64 12.10
C LEU A 732 3.68 -0.52 12.36
N VAL A 733 4.22 -1.08 11.28
CA VAL A 733 5.42 -1.94 11.28
C VAL A 733 6.43 -1.33 10.32
N ALA A 734 7.61 -0.95 10.83
CA ALA A 734 8.68 -0.37 10.02
C ALA A 734 10.04 -0.40 10.75
N ASP A 735 11.15 -0.48 10.00
CA ASP A 735 12.50 -0.12 10.47
C ASP A 735 12.54 1.40 10.68
N ILE A 736 12.30 1.86 11.90
CA ILE A 736 12.24 3.31 12.20
C ILE A 736 13.48 3.77 12.94
N PHE A 737 14.31 2.87 13.43
CA PHE A 737 15.65 3.11 14.00
C PHE A 737 16.33 1.76 14.23
N GLY A 738 17.54 1.77 14.79
CA GLY A 738 18.31 0.54 14.95
C GLY A 738 18.82 0.04 13.61
N ASP A 739 19.02 -1.27 13.51
CA ASP A 739 19.46 -1.97 12.31
C ASP A 739 18.28 -2.27 11.38
N PHE A 740 18.46 -3.16 10.41
CA PHE A 740 17.45 -3.43 9.37
C PHE A 740 16.15 -4.08 9.87
N ARG A 741 16.09 -4.52 11.13
CA ARG A 741 14.90 -5.17 11.68
C ARG A 741 13.81 -4.14 11.93
N GLU A 742 12.57 -4.60 11.84
CA GLU A 742 11.41 -3.73 11.95
C GLU A 742 10.96 -3.59 13.40
N GLU A 743 10.60 -2.37 13.79
CA GLU A 743 9.87 -2.10 15.02
C GLU A 743 8.37 -2.37 14.88
N LEU A 744 7.73 -2.71 16.00
CA LEU A 744 6.29 -2.86 16.13
C LEU A 744 5.70 -1.70 16.92
N LEU A 745 4.79 -0.93 16.32
CA LEU A 745 4.08 0.18 16.96
C LEU A 745 2.64 -0.23 17.27
N LEU A 746 2.26 -0.13 18.55
CA LEU A 746 0.92 -0.44 19.03
C LEU A 746 0.42 0.68 19.95
N ARG A 747 -0.87 0.98 19.90
CA ARG A 747 -1.47 1.85 20.93
C ARG A 747 -1.53 1.14 22.27
N LYS A 748 -1.37 1.90 23.35
CA LYS A 748 -1.78 1.42 24.68
C LYS A 748 -3.29 1.24 24.75
N LYS A 749 -3.76 0.34 25.62
CA LYS A 749 -5.20 0.06 25.82
C LYS A 749 -6.04 1.29 26.15
N ASP A 750 -5.46 2.24 26.86
CA ASP A 750 -6.08 3.49 27.29
C ASP A 750 -5.85 4.66 26.32
N ASP A 751 -5.17 4.41 25.19
CA ASP A 751 -4.75 5.39 24.18
C ASP A 751 -3.89 6.53 24.77
N SER A 752 -3.20 6.30 25.89
CA SER A 752 -2.29 7.29 26.51
C SER A 752 -0.94 7.41 25.82
N ALA A 753 -0.54 6.40 25.04
CA ALA A 753 0.73 6.38 24.32
C ALA A 753 0.68 5.43 23.11
N ILE A 754 1.59 5.65 22.16
CA ILE A 754 2.03 4.60 21.21
C ILE A 754 3.25 3.93 21.80
N ARG A 755 3.20 2.62 21.96
CA ARG A 755 4.33 1.80 22.37
C ARG A 755 5.08 1.28 21.15
N ILE A 756 6.37 1.54 21.10
CA ILE A 756 7.28 1.03 20.06
C ILE A 756 8.12 -0.08 20.66
N TYR A 757 8.03 -1.28 20.11
CA TYR A 757 8.88 -2.41 20.48
C TYR A 757 10.03 -2.58 19.49
N THR A 758 11.23 -2.88 20.00
CA THR A 758 12.41 -3.21 19.19
C THR A 758 13.05 -4.53 19.66
N ASN A 759 13.62 -5.31 18.74
CA ASN A 759 14.26 -6.59 19.09
C ASN A 759 15.67 -6.36 19.67
N THR A 760 16.03 -7.12 20.70
CA THR A 760 17.35 -7.07 21.36
C THR A 760 18.22 -8.30 21.13
N GLU A 761 17.79 -9.20 20.25
CA GLU A 761 18.62 -10.31 19.78
C GLU A 761 19.80 -9.78 18.94
N LEU A 762 20.98 -10.41 19.06
CA LEU A 762 22.08 -10.13 18.14
C LEU A 762 21.84 -10.86 16.81
N THR A 763 21.92 -10.13 15.70
CA THR A 763 22.04 -10.71 14.36
C THR A 763 23.49 -10.68 13.88
N GLY A 764 23.89 -11.75 13.18
CA GLY A 764 25.14 -11.82 12.42
C GLY A 764 25.03 -11.26 11.00
N HIS A 765 23.88 -10.69 10.64
CA HIS A 765 23.64 -10.08 9.34
C HIS A 765 23.86 -8.58 9.39
N LYS A 766 24.30 -8.04 8.25
CA LYS A 766 24.45 -6.61 8.02
C LYS A 766 23.67 -6.22 6.77
N LEU A 767 22.69 -5.34 6.93
CA LEU A 767 21.91 -4.78 5.83
C LEU A 767 21.80 -3.28 6.07
N PHE A 768 21.64 -2.52 4.98
CA PHE A 768 21.27 -1.13 5.11
C PHE A 768 19.84 -1.01 5.66
N THR A 769 19.52 0.11 6.29
CA THR A 769 18.15 0.38 6.77
C THR A 769 17.15 0.19 5.63
N LEU A 770 16.07 -0.53 5.88
CA LEU A 770 15.05 -0.82 4.87
C LEU A 770 14.36 0.45 4.39
N MET A 771 14.43 1.54 5.15
CA MET A 771 13.93 2.86 4.74
C MET A 771 14.72 3.49 3.59
N HIS A 772 15.91 2.97 3.27
CA HIS A 772 16.66 3.34 2.07
C HIS A 772 16.41 2.38 0.89
N ASP A 773 15.55 1.37 1.03
CA ASP A 773 14.96 0.62 -0.08
C ASP A 773 13.65 1.33 -0.48
N SER A 774 13.62 2.00 -1.63
CA SER A 774 12.48 2.86 -2.00
C SER A 774 11.18 2.09 -2.21
N MET A 775 11.20 0.80 -2.57
CA MET A 775 9.97 -0.01 -2.64
C MET A 775 9.40 -0.24 -1.25
N TYR A 776 10.25 -0.63 -0.30
CA TYR A 776 9.90 -0.80 1.09
C TYR A 776 9.40 0.52 1.71
N ARG A 777 10.09 1.63 1.48
CA ARG A 777 9.72 2.97 2.00
C ARG A 777 8.40 3.49 1.43
N CYS A 778 8.12 3.23 0.15
CA CYS A 778 6.79 3.46 -0.44
C CYS A 778 5.74 2.60 0.25
N GLY A 779 6.06 1.33 0.51
CA GLY A 779 5.32 0.40 1.37
C GLY A 779 4.85 1.02 2.67
N VAL A 780 5.81 1.51 3.45
CA VAL A 780 5.56 2.15 4.76
C VAL A 780 4.63 3.35 4.62
N ALA A 781 4.75 4.13 3.54
CA ALA A 781 3.88 5.29 3.30
C ALA A 781 2.42 4.88 3.10
N TRP A 782 2.15 3.83 2.33
CA TRP A 782 0.78 3.39 2.02
C TRP A 782 0.20 2.38 3.00
N GLN A 783 0.96 1.92 4.01
CA GLN A 783 0.53 0.92 4.99
C GLN A 783 -0.79 1.29 5.70
N ASN A 784 -1.08 2.59 5.86
CA ASN A 784 -2.34 3.09 6.46
C ASN A 784 -3.59 2.96 5.57
N ASN A 785 -3.43 2.50 4.32
CA ASN A 785 -4.55 2.38 3.40
C ASN A 785 -5.55 1.33 3.88
N CYS A 786 -6.83 1.69 3.90
CA CYS A 786 -7.99 0.79 3.98
C CYS A 786 -7.74 -0.47 4.83
N TYR A 787 -7.36 -1.59 4.18
CA TYR A 787 -6.93 -2.82 4.84
C TYR A 787 -5.41 -2.94 4.74
N ASN A 788 -4.72 -2.50 5.80
CA ASN A 788 -3.27 -2.36 5.88
C ASN A 788 -2.57 -3.67 5.45
N GLN A 789 -1.68 -3.60 4.46
CA GLN A 789 -0.85 -4.73 4.00
C GLN A 789 0.61 -4.56 4.44
N PRO A 790 1.37 -5.66 4.61
CA PRO A 790 2.80 -5.60 4.89
C PRO A 790 3.62 -5.07 3.71
N CYS A 791 4.82 -4.58 4.03
CA CYS A 791 5.76 -4.00 3.06
C CYS A 791 6.85 -5.02 2.68
N TYR A 792 7.46 -4.86 1.51
CA TYR A 792 8.51 -5.76 0.98
C TYR A 792 9.63 -4.97 0.33
N THR A 793 10.82 -5.56 0.30
CA THR A 793 12.04 -5.00 -0.29
C THR A 793 12.12 -5.24 -1.80
N LYS A 794 12.94 -4.45 -2.52
CA LYS A 794 13.27 -4.70 -3.94
C LYS A 794 14.00 -6.02 -4.17
N PHE A 795 14.70 -6.49 -3.15
CA PHE A 795 15.45 -7.73 -3.17
C PHE A 795 14.72 -8.86 -2.41
N TYR A 796 15.13 -10.10 -2.65
CA TYR A 796 14.63 -11.26 -1.92
C TYR A 796 15.16 -11.24 -0.48
N TYR A 797 14.28 -11.03 0.49
CA TYR A 797 14.61 -11.10 1.92
C TYR A 797 14.28 -12.48 2.49
N GLY A 798 15.30 -13.26 2.81
CA GLY A 798 15.18 -14.59 3.41
C GLY A 798 16.53 -15.10 3.92
N ASN A 799 16.53 -16.10 4.81
CA ASN A 799 17.76 -16.66 5.38
C ASN A 799 18.70 -17.36 4.36
N ASP A 800 18.19 -17.67 3.17
CA ASP A 800 18.92 -18.18 2.01
C ASP A 800 19.11 -17.09 0.93
N CYS A 801 19.07 -15.83 1.31
CA CYS A 801 19.36 -14.70 0.42
C CYS A 801 20.78 -14.80 -0.13
N ASP A 802 20.92 -14.58 -1.44
CA ASP A 802 22.21 -14.30 -2.04
C ASP A 802 22.44 -12.80 -1.99
N PHE A 803 23.34 -12.36 -1.09
CA PHE A 803 23.59 -10.93 -0.89
C PHE A 803 24.14 -10.24 -2.15
N ARG A 804 24.62 -10.97 -3.15
CA ARG A 804 24.97 -10.41 -4.48
C ARG A 804 23.78 -9.76 -5.17
N ASP A 805 22.57 -10.28 -4.95
CA ASP A 805 21.35 -9.83 -5.62
C ASP A 805 20.67 -8.65 -4.90
N VAL A 806 21.17 -8.25 -3.73
CA VAL A 806 20.64 -7.10 -2.97
C VAL A 806 21.01 -5.79 -3.67
N LEU A 807 22.28 -5.62 -4.05
CA LEU A 807 22.78 -4.49 -4.83
C LEU A 807 23.62 -5.02 -6.00
N PRO A 808 22.99 -5.54 -7.07
CA PRO A 808 23.65 -6.37 -8.08
C PRO A 808 24.69 -5.63 -8.93
N TRP A 809 24.69 -4.29 -8.92
CA TRP A 809 25.75 -3.49 -9.54
C TRP A 809 27.10 -3.55 -8.79
N LEU A 810 27.12 -3.99 -7.53
CA LEU A 810 28.34 -4.22 -6.76
C LEU A 810 28.99 -5.58 -7.04
N ALA A 811 28.27 -6.51 -7.68
CA ALA A 811 28.82 -7.82 -8.03
C ALA A 811 29.93 -7.68 -9.09
N ALA A 812 31.10 -8.27 -8.81
CA ALA A 812 32.19 -8.37 -9.78
C ALA A 812 31.80 -9.31 -10.94
N GLU A 813 32.49 -9.21 -12.08
CA GLU A 813 32.44 -10.28 -13.09
C GLU A 813 33.16 -11.51 -12.51
N ASP A 814 32.52 -12.68 -12.57
CA ASP A 814 33.16 -13.96 -12.25
C ASP A 814 34.39 -14.14 -13.17
N GLY A 815 35.58 -13.76 -12.69
CA GLY A 815 36.80 -13.71 -13.50
C GLY A 815 37.88 -12.72 -13.07
N GLU A 816 37.59 -11.76 -12.18
CA GLU A 816 38.59 -10.88 -11.55
C GLU A 816 38.53 -10.99 -10.02
N VAL A 817 39.08 -12.08 -9.47
CA VAL A 817 39.51 -12.18 -8.06
C VAL A 817 40.96 -12.66 -8.02
#